data_AF-A0A3B9MMQ1-F1
#
_entry.id   AF-A0A3B9MMQ1-F1
#
_cell.length_a   1.000
_cell.length_b   1.000
_cell.length_c   1.000
_cell.angle_alpha   90.00
_cell.angle_beta   90.00
_cell.angle_gamma   90.00
#
_symmetry.space_group_name_H-M   'P 1'
#
loop_
_entity.id
_entity.type
_entity.pdbx_description
1 polymer ?
#
loop_
_entity_poly.entity_id
_entity_poly.type
_entity_poly.pdbx_seq_one_letter_code
_entity_poly.pdbx_strand_id
1 'polypeptide(L)'
;MALIKTSPQQLPAPPETRKNRRLSRRHRRVLWSATGLAVAGLLGTVFGVKFYAAHQLQVYKPGEEIADITHTLDRGAATGHSDSLRALPAGAPEPRFTDVTREAGLAEFRSFAGNRSSQLPEDIGSGVAWGDFDNDGNDDLFVVSAGGSLDLPANQRAPSLLFRNLGNGTFQKVENFPDTRIMGMGAAWGDYNNDGWLDLIVTGYDTLMLFRNDHGVLVRDTRFPNLKGFWTGAAWGDYDRDGNLDLYVCGYVRYKPSNDLHSSEQFGLEVPFTLNPSSYEPERNLLFHNNGGGTFTEVAEKLGVANRDGRSLSALWHDFDGDGWLDLYVANDVSENKLYLNKHGRFVDASSAAWVAEYRGSMGLAAGDFDRDGADDLFISHWIAQQYALYQSLLEQQKFAAKQNNPGGKANANELHFTDVAEMRGIGQVSLQSIGWGTSFVDFDSDGWLDLVVANGSTFETKQRPAKLEPMPSFLFWSQKGEFFHDLAPWNVALSTPHASRGLAVADFNNDGAMDIAIVDHGEGVRLLRNDIPQGNWLELCLHSLVGRSRQPVGFGDGATVIADVGGVKLRRTVTSASYLSQDSRRVHFGLGKSARADKVEVRWLDGRVDTYPQLDANTIWNLIEGDPVAHRKPIEAPQAATVSAPSRDQLVQFWGKQRAAMDALKRENDIAKAAQLFREAVALNPTHEDSRYYLASCLYAQGDTTGALEQLEDLIRLNPQSHRGYQRKGLLLAASSNSTAQLTAAEESVSKALALNPEETGALLLLGEIALLKGNPNTAAQRLELACRTNPRAVGGYFLRGYIAWKSNDAARARELLRAAKNARGNDWKPTGTVAEGDVRARMYTEGSVLSSFWNEWDGSPDPAVVYATLDSALKRRSARSTR
;
A
#
# COMPACT_ATOMS: atom_id res chain seq x y z
N MET A 1 -42.66 12.77 87.51
CA MET A 1 -42.96 14.04 88.22
C MET A 1 -41.68 14.86 88.18
N ALA A 2 -41.49 15.72 87.17
CA ALA A 2 -42.10 17.04 86.98
C ALA A 2 -41.53 18.11 87.94
N LEU A 3 -40.97 19.15 87.31
CA LEU A 3 -40.95 20.56 87.71
C LEU A 3 -39.92 20.95 88.79
N ILE A 4 -38.91 21.79 88.55
CA ILE A 4 -38.80 23.19 88.05
C ILE A 4 -38.29 24.11 89.20
N LYS A 5 -37.54 25.17 88.82
CA LYS A 5 -37.21 26.42 89.57
C LYS A 5 -36.16 26.29 90.69
N THR A 6 -35.24 27.22 90.99
CA THR A 6 -34.87 28.58 90.53
C THR A 6 -33.57 28.99 91.25
N SER A 7 -32.75 29.86 90.65
CA SER A 7 -31.71 30.69 91.31
C SER A 7 -32.35 31.72 92.29
N PRO A 8 -31.64 32.40 93.25
CA PRO A 8 -30.61 33.43 92.94
C PRO A 8 -29.52 33.77 94.01
N GLN A 9 -28.50 34.50 93.54
CA GLN A 9 -27.70 35.60 94.14
C GLN A 9 -26.82 35.50 95.44
N GLN A 10 -25.56 35.95 95.22
CA GLN A 10 -24.69 36.86 96.00
C GLN A 10 -23.80 36.38 97.20
N LEU A 11 -22.48 36.32 96.89
CA LEU A 11 -21.21 36.67 97.58
C LEU A 11 -21.15 36.92 99.11
N PRO A 12 -20.06 36.47 99.79
CA PRO A 12 -18.92 37.38 100.07
C PRO A 12 -17.47 36.76 100.12
N ALA A 13 -16.51 37.69 100.04
CA ALA A 13 -15.03 37.79 100.29
C ALA A 13 -14.13 36.65 100.89
N PRO A 14 -12.77 36.75 100.71
CA PRO A 14 -11.79 35.67 100.51
C PRO A 14 -11.00 35.23 101.77
N PRO A 15 -10.16 34.15 101.73
CA PRO A 15 -8.69 34.34 101.65
C PRO A 15 -7.81 33.20 101.04
N GLU A 16 -6.56 33.57 100.74
CA GLU A 16 -5.26 32.84 100.77
C GLU A 16 -4.95 31.55 99.96
N THR A 17 -4.10 31.76 98.95
CA THR A 17 -2.89 31.00 98.55
C THR A 17 -2.79 29.48 98.73
N ARG A 18 -2.81 28.75 97.61
CA ARG A 18 -1.93 27.58 97.40
C ARG A 18 -1.22 27.66 96.06
N LYS A 19 0.12 27.68 96.16
CA LYS A 19 1.11 27.77 95.08
C LYS A 19 0.87 26.70 94.00
N ASN A 20 0.47 27.11 92.80
CA ASN A 20 0.71 26.33 91.60
C ASN A 20 2.23 26.18 91.43
N ARG A 21 2.77 24.98 91.63
CA ARG A 21 4.16 24.63 91.30
C ARG A 21 4.38 24.93 89.81
N ARG A 22 4.90 26.12 89.51
CA ARG A 22 5.38 26.47 88.17
C ARG A 22 6.54 25.52 87.86
N LEU A 23 6.31 24.58 86.92
CA LEU A 23 7.37 23.73 86.35
C LEU A 23 8.57 24.62 86.01
N SER A 24 9.75 24.25 86.53
CA SER A 24 10.98 25.02 86.32
C SER A 24 11.31 25.12 84.83
N ARG A 25 12.02 26.17 84.41
CA ARG A 25 12.37 26.37 82.98
C ARG A 25 13.00 25.13 82.33
N ARG A 26 13.77 24.35 83.10
CA ARG A 26 14.35 23.07 82.67
C ARG A 26 13.27 22.02 82.40
N HIS A 27 12.32 21.83 83.32
CA HIS A 27 11.21 20.90 83.11
C HIS A 27 10.30 21.32 81.96
N ARG A 28 10.04 22.63 81.77
CA ARG A 28 9.30 23.10 80.60
C ARG A 28 10.05 22.86 79.31
N ARG A 29 11.38 23.09 79.26
CA ARG A 29 12.18 22.73 78.08
C ARG A 29 12.18 21.24 77.82
N VAL A 30 12.35 20.39 78.85
CA VAL A 30 12.27 18.94 78.69
C VAL A 30 10.87 18.51 78.22
N LEU A 31 9.80 19.11 78.75
CA LEU A 31 8.44 18.83 78.28
C LEU A 31 8.25 19.28 76.83
N TRP A 32 8.68 20.49 76.46
CA TRP A 32 8.59 20.99 75.08
C TRP A 32 9.45 20.19 74.10
N SER A 33 10.63 19.74 74.52
CA SER A 33 11.49 18.86 73.73
C SER A 33 10.91 17.45 73.61
N ALA A 34 10.33 16.92 74.69
CA ALA A 34 9.66 15.62 74.68
C ALA A 34 8.39 15.65 73.84
N THR A 35 7.58 16.72 73.93
CA THR A 35 6.43 16.94 73.06
C THR A 35 6.86 17.17 71.62
N GLY A 36 7.94 17.91 71.38
CA GLY A 36 8.51 18.10 70.04
C GLY A 36 9.01 16.80 69.41
N LEU A 37 9.71 15.96 70.18
CA LEU A 37 10.15 14.63 69.76
C LEU A 37 8.97 13.67 69.57
N ALA A 38 7.96 13.73 70.43
CA ALA A 38 6.75 12.93 70.27
C ALA A 38 5.98 13.35 69.02
N VAL A 39 5.86 14.65 68.73
CA VAL A 39 5.22 15.18 67.52
C VAL A 39 6.04 14.87 66.28
N ALA A 40 7.37 15.01 66.32
CA ALA A 40 8.24 14.64 65.21
C ALA A 40 8.24 13.13 64.95
N GLY A 41 8.18 12.32 66.00
CA GLY A 41 8.00 10.87 65.90
C GLY A 41 6.64 10.51 65.32
N LEU A 42 5.56 11.17 65.76
CA LEU A 42 4.21 10.98 65.19
C LEU A 42 4.14 11.42 63.73
N LEU A 43 4.72 12.56 63.38
CA LEU A 43 4.80 13.06 62.00
C LEU A 43 5.66 12.14 61.15
N GLY A 44 6.81 11.68 61.64
CA GLY A 44 7.67 10.73 60.96
C GLY A 44 7.02 9.35 60.82
N THR A 45 6.18 8.93 61.77
CA THR A 45 5.38 7.71 61.68
C THR A 45 4.24 7.89 60.70
N VAL A 46 3.56 9.04 60.69
CA VAL A 46 2.51 9.36 59.70
C VAL A 46 3.11 9.47 58.31
N PHE A 47 4.28 10.09 58.17
CA PHE A 47 5.00 10.21 56.90
C PHE A 47 5.56 8.86 56.47
N GLY A 48 6.09 8.05 57.39
CA GLY A 48 6.55 6.70 57.15
C GLY A 48 5.41 5.75 56.78
N VAL A 49 4.23 5.87 57.40
CA VAL A 49 3.02 5.12 57.05
C VAL A 49 2.45 5.61 55.73
N LYS A 50 2.45 6.92 55.44
CA LYS A 50 2.05 7.45 54.13
C LYS A 50 3.02 7.04 53.04
N PHE A 51 4.32 7.05 53.32
CA PHE A 51 5.37 6.64 52.39
C PHE A 51 5.29 5.13 52.16
N TYR A 52 5.15 4.32 53.21
CA TYR A 52 4.95 2.88 53.11
C TYR A 52 3.63 2.52 52.45
N ALA A 53 2.54 3.26 52.67
CA ALA A 53 1.26 3.06 51.97
C ALA A 53 1.31 3.53 50.51
N ALA A 54 2.08 4.57 50.20
CA ALA A 54 2.30 5.05 48.83
C ALA A 54 3.29 4.18 48.04
N HIS A 55 4.17 3.43 48.72
CA HIS A 55 5.16 2.54 48.12
C HIS A 55 4.88 1.05 48.38
N GLN A 56 3.75 0.71 48.99
CA GLN A 56 3.15 -0.59 48.79
C GLN A 56 2.81 -0.62 47.31
N LEU A 57 3.60 -1.36 46.52
CA LEU A 57 3.26 -1.76 45.17
C LEU A 57 1.83 -2.27 45.23
N GLN A 58 0.87 -1.43 44.84
CA GLN A 58 -0.47 -1.91 44.62
C GLN A 58 -0.33 -2.94 43.52
N VAL A 59 -0.50 -4.20 43.91
CA VAL A 59 -0.58 -5.30 42.96
C VAL A 59 -1.75 -4.95 42.06
N TYR A 60 -1.42 -4.49 40.86
CA TYR A 60 -2.37 -4.15 39.82
C TYR A 60 -3.36 -5.32 39.70
N LYS A 61 -4.63 -5.04 40.00
CA LYS A 61 -5.73 -5.95 39.69
C LYS A 61 -6.35 -5.43 38.39
N PRO A 62 -6.31 -6.18 37.30
CA PRO A 62 -6.91 -5.75 36.04
C PRO A 62 -8.37 -5.32 36.26
N GLY A 63 -8.67 -4.04 35.96
CA GLY A 63 -10.04 -3.48 35.99
C GLY A 63 -10.37 -2.45 37.08
N GLU A 64 -9.41 -2.00 37.89
CA GLU A 64 -9.66 -0.93 38.88
C GLU A 64 -9.41 0.48 38.29
N GLU A 65 -10.40 1.37 38.36
CA GLU A 65 -10.30 2.77 37.89
C GLU A 65 -9.51 3.62 38.91
N ILE A 66 -8.45 4.28 38.46
CA ILE A 66 -7.64 5.20 39.26
C ILE A 66 -7.91 6.63 38.78
N ALA A 67 -8.35 7.49 39.70
CA ALA A 67 -8.50 8.91 39.41
C ALA A 67 -7.12 9.58 39.31
N ASP A 68 -6.91 10.30 38.19
CA ASP A 68 -5.89 11.33 37.93
C ASP A 68 -4.53 11.01 37.25
N ILE A 69 -4.24 9.81 36.71
CA ILE A 69 -3.11 9.64 35.74
C ILE A 69 -3.44 8.67 34.58
N THR A 70 -4.63 8.78 34.00
CA THR A 70 -4.93 8.10 32.74
C THR A 70 -5.90 8.94 31.92
N HIS A 71 -5.37 9.83 31.07
CA HIS A 71 -6.00 9.94 29.75
C HIS A 71 -5.75 8.59 29.09
N THR A 72 -6.75 7.73 29.13
CA THR A 72 -6.81 6.49 28.37
C THR A 72 -6.53 6.81 26.91
N LEU A 73 -5.31 6.59 26.43
CA LEU A 73 -5.03 6.40 25.02
C LEU A 73 -5.50 4.99 24.65
N ASP A 74 -6.82 4.77 24.76
CA ASP A 74 -7.46 3.58 24.22
C ASP A 74 -7.45 3.68 22.69
N ARG A 75 -6.71 2.78 22.04
CA ARG A 75 -7.05 2.28 20.69
C ARG A 75 -8.19 1.28 20.86
N GLY A 76 -9.36 1.77 21.21
CA GLY A 76 -10.52 0.95 21.58
C GLY A 76 -11.58 0.86 20.50
N ALA A 77 -11.23 0.53 19.25
CA ALA A 77 -12.23 0.07 18.27
C ALA A 77 -12.53 -1.42 18.50
N ALA A 78 -13.00 -1.79 19.71
CA ALA A 78 -13.39 -3.17 20.01
C ALA A 78 -14.32 -3.33 21.22
N THR A 79 -15.10 -2.33 21.64
CA THR A 79 -16.27 -2.57 22.51
C THR A 79 -17.36 -1.57 22.17
N GLY A 80 -18.52 -2.05 21.74
CA GLY A 80 -19.60 -1.23 21.20
C GLY A 80 -20.21 -0.26 22.22
N HIS A 81 -19.63 0.94 22.30
CA HIS A 81 -20.29 2.14 22.81
C HIS A 81 -20.17 3.21 21.72
N SER A 82 -21.24 3.35 20.94
CA SER A 82 -21.54 4.57 20.20
C SER A 82 -21.64 5.73 21.19
N ASP A 83 -20.82 6.78 21.04
CA ASP A 83 -21.13 8.19 21.37
C ASP A 83 -19.91 9.09 21.73
N SER A 84 -18.67 8.76 21.32
CA SER A 84 -17.65 9.81 21.14
C SER A 84 -16.53 9.38 20.18
N LEU A 85 -16.71 9.65 18.89
CA LEU A 85 -15.57 9.79 17.98
C LEU A 85 -14.70 10.92 18.55
N ARG A 86 -13.42 10.64 18.86
CA ARG A 86 -12.45 11.71 19.14
C ARG A 86 -12.49 12.67 17.94
N ALA A 87 -12.65 13.96 18.21
CA ALA A 87 -12.50 14.97 17.16
C ALA A 87 -11.07 14.87 16.60
N LEU A 88 -10.91 15.12 15.30
CA LEU A 88 -9.58 15.26 14.69
C LEU A 88 -8.79 16.35 15.45
N PRO A 89 -7.45 16.20 15.57
CA PRO A 89 -6.60 17.25 16.13
C PRO A 89 -6.86 18.59 15.42
N ALA A 90 -6.79 19.68 16.17
CA ALA A 90 -7.09 20.99 15.61
C ALA A 90 -6.12 21.35 14.48
N GLY A 91 -6.67 21.58 13.28
CA GLY A 91 -5.91 21.93 12.09
C GLY A 91 -5.42 20.74 11.26
N ALA A 92 -5.58 19.50 11.75
CA ALA A 92 -5.26 18.31 10.97
C ALA A 92 -6.20 18.17 9.77
N PRO A 93 -5.69 17.74 8.61
CA PRO A 93 -6.54 17.31 7.50
C PRO A 93 -7.31 16.03 7.89
N GLU A 94 -8.46 15.81 7.23
CA GLU A 94 -9.14 14.51 7.34
C GLU A 94 -8.35 13.47 6.53
N PRO A 95 -7.87 12.36 7.15
CA PRO A 95 -7.05 11.38 6.46
C PRO A 95 -7.88 10.54 5.48
N ARG A 96 -7.64 10.71 4.18
CA ARG A 96 -8.41 10.09 3.10
C ARG A 96 -7.52 9.24 2.19
N PHE A 97 -6.98 8.16 2.72
CA PHE A 97 -6.38 7.11 1.91
C PHE A 97 -7.43 6.08 1.47
N THR A 98 -7.49 5.80 0.18
CA THR A 98 -8.41 4.84 -0.45
C THR A 98 -7.62 3.64 -0.99
N ASP A 99 -7.98 2.43 -0.57
CA ASP A 99 -7.41 1.21 -1.14
C ASP A 99 -7.92 1.04 -2.59
N VAL A 100 -7.01 1.17 -3.55
CA VAL A 100 -7.27 1.05 -5.01
C VAL A 100 -6.62 -0.19 -5.60
N THR A 101 -6.15 -1.13 -4.78
CA THR A 101 -5.33 -2.28 -5.20
C THR A 101 -5.95 -3.08 -6.35
N ARG A 102 -7.27 -3.29 -6.29
CA ARG A 102 -7.98 -4.09 -7.30
C ARG A 102 -8.20 -3.29 -8.58
N GLU A 103 -8.60 -2.03 -8.43
CA GLU A 103 -8.82 -1.07 -9.51
C GLU A 103 -7.53 -0.82 -10.29
N ALA A 104 -6.40 -0.75 -9.57
CA ALA A 104 -5.06 -0.57 -10.10
C ALA A 104 -4.47 -1.84 -10.74
N GLY A 105 -5.14 -3.01 -10.65
CA GLY A 105 -4.67 -4.24 -11.29
C GLY A 105 -3.63 -5.05 -10.50
N LEU A 106 -3.42 -4.75 -9.22
CA LEU A 106 -2.39 -5.38 -8.38
C LEU A 106 -2.88 -6.61 -7.59
N ALA A 107 -4.20 -6.87 -7.59
CA ALA A 107 -4.84 -7.88 -6.74
C ALA A 107 -4.44 -9.35 -7.02
N GLU A 108 -3.70 -9.63 -8.09
CA GLU A 108 -3.20 -10.99 -8.37
C GLU A 108 -1.95 -11.36 -7.57
N PHE A 109 -1.19 -10.39 -7.07
CA PHE A 109 0.03 -10.65 -6.32
C PHE A 109 -0.25 -11.38 -5.01
N ARG A 110 0.64 -12.29 -4.63
CA ARG A 110 0.61 -13.03 -3.35
C ARG A 110 1.96 -12.94 -2.67
N SER A 111 1.98 -12.48 -1.43
CA SER A 111 3.22 -12.34 -0.66
C SER A 111 3.77 -13.69 -0.18
N PHE A 112 2.93 -14.72 -0.07
CA PHE A 112 3.32 -16.03 0.48
C PHE A 112 2.50 -17.18 -0.12
N ALA A 113 3.13 -18.33 -0.37
CA ALA A 113 2.48 -19.56 -0.82
C ALA A 113 2.45 -20.64 0.27
N GLY A 114 1.37 -21.44 0.28
CA GLY A 114 1.19 -22.52 1.24
C GLY A 114 0.84 -22.03 2.65
N ASN A 115 1.02 -22.91 3.64
CA ASN A 115 0.78 -22.59 5.04
C ASN A 115 2.11 -22.36 5.74
N ARG A 116 2.22 -21.27 6.49
CA ARG A 116 3.36 -20.95 7.34
C ARG A 116 3.67 -22.11 8.31
N SER A 117 4.95 -22.45 8.43
CA SER A 117 5.52 -23.53 9.24
C SER A 117 6.31 -23.05 10.47
N SER A 118 6.14 -21.78 10.83
CA SER A 118 6.74 -21.16 12.02
C SER A 118 8.27 -21.15 11.98
N GLN A 119 8.82 -20.67 10.87
CA GLN A 119 10.26 -20.58 10.63
C GLN A 119 10.64 -19.13 10.38
N LEU A 120 11.74 -18.65 10.96
CA LEU A 120 12.12 -17.23 10.90
C LEU A 120 12.15 -16.64 9.48
N PRO A 121 12.71 -17.30 8.43
CA PRO A 121 12.67 -16.78 7.05
C PRO A 121 11.26 -16.56 6.48
N GLU A 122 10.24 -17.18 7.05
CA GLU A 122 8.86 -16.99 6.62
C GLU A 122 8.28 -15.68 7.20
N ASP A 123 8.65 -15.32 8.44
CA ASP A 123 7.99 -14.27 9.23
C ASP A 123 8.52 -12.86 9.03
N ILE A 124 9.79 -12.77 8.65
CA ILE A 124 10.50 -11.52 8.33
C ILE A 124 9.81 -10.80 7.16
N GLY A 125 9.11 -11.55 6.31
CA GLY A 125 8.24 -11.01 5.27
C GLY A 125 9.03 -10.37 4.13
N SER A 126 8.35 -9.52 3.36
CA SER A 126 8.92 -8.97 2.14
C SER A 126 8.58 -7.50 1.90
N GLY A 127 9.33 -6.89 0.97
CA GLY A 127 9.26 -5.48 0.63
C GLY A 127 8.69 -5.14 -0.75
N VAL A 128 8.72 -3.84 -1.06
CA VAL A 128 8.19 -3.22 -2.28
C VAL A 128 9.08 -2.03 -2.69
N ALA A 129 9.32 -1.85 -3.98
CA ALA A 129 10.21 -0.81 -4.48
C ALA A 129 9.61 -0.06 -5.69
N TRP A 130 9.58 1.27 -5.61
CA TRP A 130 9.18 2.16 -6.70
C TRP A 130 10.37 2.51 -7.59
N GLY A 131 10.17 2.48 -8.92
CA GLY A 131 11.18 2.93 -9.88
C GLY A 131 10.67 2.88 -11.32
N ASP A 132 10.98 3.91 -12.09
CA ASP A 132 10.68 4.00 -13.54
C ASP A 132 11.69 3.13 -14.32
N PHE A 133 11.36 1.86 -14.54
CA PHE A 133 12.33 0.92 -15.13
C PHE A 133 12.40 1.03 -16.64
N ASP A 134 11.40 1.62 -17.29
CA ASP A 134 11.38 1.76 -18.75
C ASP A 134 11.49 3.21 -19.25
N ASN A 135 11.79 4.15 -18.35
CA ASN A 135 12.00 5.57 -18.61
C ASN A 135 10.80 6.23 -19.29
N ASP A 136 9.58 5.78 -18.99
CA ASP A 136 8.34 6.35 -19.54
C ASP A 136 7.82 7.55 -18.73
N GLY A 137 8.43 7.82 -17.58
CA GLY A 137 8.09 8.92 -16.71
C GLY A 137 7.06 8.58 -15.63
N ASN A 138 6.64 7.33 -15.49
CA ASN A 138 5.78 6.84 -14.42
C ASN A 138 6.55 5.84 -13.56
N ASP A 139 6.51 5.99 -12.24
CA ASP A 139 7.18 5.02 -11.38
C ASP A 139 6.42 3.69 -11.42
N ASP A 140 7.13 2.61 -11.72
CA ASP A 140 6.63 1.24 -11.72
C ASP A 140 6.77 0.61 -10.33
N LEU A 141 6.07 -0.50 -10.12
CA LEU A 141 6.03 -1.16 -8.82
C LEU A 141 6.62 -2.57 -8.90
N PHE A 142 7.74 -2.79 -8.21
CA PHE A 142 8.26 -4.14 -7.97
C PHE A 142 7.87 -4.63 -6.58
N VAL A 143 7.21 -5.79 -6.49
CA VAL A 143 6.75 -6.37 -5.23
C VAL A 143 7.45 -7.70 -4.99
N VAL A 144 8.17 -7.79 -3.86
CA VAL A 144 8.89 -8.99 -3.46
C VAL A 144 7.93 -9.97 -2.81
N SER A 145 7.96 -11.23 -3.23
CA SER A 145 7.28 -12.31 -2.52
C SER A 145 8.20 -12.92 -1.48
N ALA A 146 7.68 -13.15 -0.28
CA ALA A 146 8.32 -14.01 0.71
C ALA A 146 8.36 -15.48 0.25
N GLY A 147 7.75 -15.82 -0.89
CA GLY A 147 7.82 -17.13 -1.52
C GLY A 147 6.78 -18.07 -0.92
N GLY A 148 7.05 -18.61 0.26
CA GLY A 148 6.17 -19.57 0.92
C GLY A 148 6.86 -20.36 2.00
N SER A 149 6.22 -21.40 2.53
CA SER A 149 6.81 -22.24 3.57
C SER A 149 8.17 -22.84 3.14
N LEU A 150 9.12 -22.96 4.06
CA LEU A 150 10.49 -23.43 3.77
C LEU A 150 10.53 -24.84 3.16
N ASP A 151 9.54 -25.67 3.49
CA ASP A 151 9.37 -27.03 2.98
C ASP A 151 8.76 -27.08 1.56
N LEU A 152 8.28 -25.95 1.02
CA LEU A 152 7.75 -25.90 -0.34
C LEU A 152 8.85 -26.05 -1.39
N PRO A 153 8.64 -26.90 -2.40
CA PRO A 153 9.47 -26.93 -3.59
C PRO A 153 9.56 -25.55 -4.25
N ALA A 154 10.74 -25.17 -4.74
CA ALA A 154 10.96 -23.86 -5.33
C ALA A 154 9.96 -23.51 -6.45
N ASN A 155 9.55 -24.51 -7.26
CA ASN A 155 8.59 -24.28 -8.34
C ASN A 155 7.15 -23.97 -7.88
N GLN A 156 6.84 -24.18 -6.59
CA GLN A 156 5.54 -23.90 -5.98
C GLN A 156 5.53 -22.62 -5.11
N ARG A 157 6.69 -21.99 -4.92
CA ARG A 157 6.78 -20.70 -4.23
C ARG A 157 6.07 -19.63 -5.05
N ALA A 158 5.50 -18.63 -4.38
CA ALA A 158 4.99 -17.44 -5.04
C ALA A 158 6.17 -16.64 -5.62
N PRO A 159 6.08 -16.16 -6.88
CA PRO A 159 7.09 -15.29 -7.48
C PRO A 159 6.95 -13.85 -7.00
N SER A 160 8.05 -13.11 -6.98
CA SER A 160 8.02 -11.64 -7.00
C SER A 160 7.53 -11.16 -8.36
N LEU A 161 6.83 -10.03 -8.40
CA LEU A 161 6.23 -9.50 -9.63
C LEU A 161 6.66 -8.05 -9.88
N LEU A 162 6.92 -7.73 -11.15
CA LEU A 162 7.08 -6.36 -11.64
C LEU A 162 5.79 -5.92 -12.32
N PHE A 163 5.30 -4.75 -11.95
CA PHE A 163 4.09 -4.14 -12.47
C PHE A 163 4.43 -2.82 -13.13
N ARG A 164 4.23 -2.75 -14.46
CA ARG A 164 4.36 -1.53 -15.24
C ARG A 164 3.21 -0.59 -14.96
N ASN A 165 3.49 0.67 -14.64
CA ASN A 165 2.51 1.73 -14.51
C ASN A 165 2.07 2.21 -15.90
N LEU A 166 0.77 2.30 -16.13
CA LEU A 166 0.22 2.72 -17.44
C LEU A 166 -0.10 4.21 -17.51
N GLY A 167 0.26 5.00 -16.49
CA GLY A 167 0.03 6.45 -16.42
C GLY A 167 -1.44 6.86 -16.24
N ASN A 168 -2.36 5.91 -16.12
CA ASN A 168 -3.80 6.14 -15.98
C ASN A 168 -4.34 5.65 -14.62
N GLY A 169 -3.45 5.43 -13.65
CA GLY A 169 -3.76 4.89 -12.34
C GLY A 169 -3.92 3.37 -12.29
N THR A 170 -3.57 2.65 -13.37
CA THR A 170 -3.57 1.18 -13.42
C THR A 170 -2.22 0.63 -13.80
N PHE A 171 -1.99 -0.62 -13.42
CA PHE A 171 -0.74 -1.33 -13.65
C PHE A 171 -0.98 -2.61 -14.47
N GLN A 172 0.05 -3.00 -15.21
CA GLN A 172 0.11 -4.26 -15.95
C GLN A 172 1.30 -5.08 -15.47
N LYS A 173 1.07 -6.35 -15.11
CA LYS A 173 2.16 -7.29 -14.83
C LYS A 173 3.07 -7.43 -16.07
N VAL A 174 4.39 -7.35 -15.85
CA VAL A 174 5.39 -7.60 -16.87
C VAL A 174 5.57 -9.11 -17.07
N GLU A 175 5.09 -9.63 -18.21
CA GLU A 175 5.03 -11.08 -18.47
C GLU A 175 6.40 -11.76 -18.63
N ASN A 176 7.43 -11.03 -19.12
CA ASN A 176 8.76 -11.59 -19.41
C ASN A 176 9.79 -11.31 -18.30
N PHE A 177 9.35 -11.01 -17.08
CA PHE A 177 10.26 -10.82 -15.97
C PHE A 177 10.93 -12.15 -15.57
N PRO A 178 12.25 -12.17 -15.28
CA PRO A 178 12.93 -13.40 -14.86
C PRO A 178 12.29 -14.08 -13.66
N ASP A 179 12.40 -15.41 -13.60
CA ASP A 179 11.81 -16.20 -12.52
C ASP A 179 12.44 -15.87 -11.15
N THR A 180 11.60 -15.43 -10.22
CA THR A 180 11.95 -15.03 -8.85
C THR A 180 11.20 -15.84 -7.80
N ARG A 181 10.90 -17.11 -8.09
CA ARG A 181 10.35 -18.06 -7.09
C ARG A 181 11.41 -18.46 -6.05
N ILE A 182 11.70 -17.52 -5.17
CA ILE A 182 12.65 -17.61 -4.07
C ILE A 182 11.96 -17.31 -2.75
N MET A 183 12.70 -17.38 -1.64
CA MET A 183 12.29 -16.78 -0.37
C MET A 183 12.81 -15.34 -0.35
N GLY A 184 12.07 -14.44 -1.00
CA GLY A 184 12.51 -13.05 -1.18
C GLY A 184 12.33 -12.23 0.10
N MET A 185 13.19 -11.24 0.28
CA MET A 185 13.13 -10.29 1.39
C MET A 185 12.88 -8.88 0.86
N GLY A 186 13.91 -8.21 0.34
CA GLY A 186 13.82 -6.83 -0.12
C GLY A 186 14.26 -6.62 -1.55
N ALA A 187 14.09 -5.38 -2.01
CA ALA A 187 14.52 -4.95 -3.32
C ALA A 187 14.97 -3.49 -3.31
N ALA A 188 15.91 -3.16 -4.19
CA ALA A 188 16.33 -1.79 -4.43
C ALA A 188 16.73 -1.60 -5.89
N TRP A 189 16.16 -0.58 -6.52
CA TRP A 189 16.58 -0.06 -7.81
C TRP A 189 17.88 0.75 -7.68
N GLY A 190 18.71 0.76 -8.72
CA GLY A 190 19.90 1.61 -8.85
C GLY A 190 20.58 1.38 -10.20
N ASP A 191 21.02 2.44 -10.88
CA ASP A 191 21.78 2.34 -12.14
C ASP A 191 23.25 2.02 -11.83
N TYR A 192 23.59 0.74 -11.69
CA TYR A 192 24.95 0.35 -11.27
C TYR A 192 25.96 0.42 -12.41
N ASN A 193 25.48 0.48 -13.66
CA ASN A 193 26.33 0.42 -14.84
C ASN A 193 26.48 1.79 -15.54
N ASN A 194 25.75 2.80 -15.05
CA ASN A 194 25.71 4.18 -15.53
C ASN A 194 25.21 4.30 -16.99
N ASP A 195 24.18 3.54 -17.36
CA ASP A 195 23.56 3.56 -18.69
C ASP A 195 22.23 4.32 -18.76
N GLY A 196 21.74 4.84 -17.63
CA GLY A 196 20.49 5.58 -17.51
C GLY A 196 19.24 4.71 -17.39
N TRP A 197 19.39 3.41 -17.14
CA TRP A 197 18.28 2.50 -16.87
C TRP A 197 18.42 1.90 -15.48
N LEU A 198 17.37 2.02 -14.66
CA LEU A 198 17.40 1.47 -13.31
C LEU A 198 17.54 -0.06 -13.34
N ASP A 199 18.61 -0.57 -12.75
CA ASP A 199 18.81 -1.99 -12.49
C ASP A 199 18.21 -2.38 -11.13
N LEU A 200 18.01 -3.67 -10.87
CA LEU A 200 17.30 -4.15 -9.68
C LEU A 200 18.12 -5.19 -8.91
N ILE A 201 18.37 -4.96 -7.62
CA ILE A 201 18.79 -6.02 -6.69
C ILE A 201 17.58 -6.59 -5.96
N VAL A 202 17.53 -7.92 -5.82
CA VAL A 202 16.55 -8.64 -4.99
C VAL A 202 17.30 -9.51 -4.00
N THR A 203 17.01 -9.32 -2.71
CA THR A 203 17.59 -10.10 -1.61
C THR A 203 16.66 -11.23 -1.21
N GLY A 204 17.21 -12.24 -0.55
CA GLY A 204 16.44 -13.40 -0.12
C GLY A 204 17.20 -14.31 0.83
N TYR A 205 16.48 -15.28 1.38
CA TYR A 205 17.10 -16.38 2.11
C TYR A 205 17.78 -17.35 1.12
N ASP A 206 19.08 -17.55 1.32
CA ASP A 206 19.99 -18.34 0.49
C ASP A 206 20.16 -17.88 -0.96
N THR A 207 19.82 -16.63 -1.26
CA THR A 207 19.94 -16.09 -2.62
C THR A 207 20.09 -14.57 -2.65
N LEU A 208 20.88 -14.10 -3.61
CA LEU A 208 21.02 -12.70 -3.96
C LEU A 208 21.01 -12.58 -5.49
N MET A 209 20.12 -11.75 -6.04
CA MET A 209 19.90 -11.64 -7.49
C MET A 209 20.01 -10.20 -7.95
N LEU A 210 20.97 -9.91 -8.83
CA LEU A 210 21.06 -8.66 -9.56
C LEU A 210 20.45 -8.84 -10.96
N PHE A 211 19.60 -7.91 -11.36
CA PHE A 211 19.00 -7.83 -12.68
C PHE A 211 19.47 -6.55 -13.35
N ARG A 212 20.19 -6.71 -14.46
CA ARG A 212 20.57 -5.61 -15.33
C ARG A 212 19.39 -5.23 -16.21
N ASN A 213 19.11 -3.94 -16.34
CA ASN A 213 18.11 -3.42 -17.25
C ASN A 213 18.73 -3.20 -18.63
N ASP A 214 18.18 -3.85 -19.64
CA ASP A 214 18.57 -3.67 -21.04
C ASP A 214 17.44 -2.93 -21.77
N HIS A 215 17.36 -1.63 -21.52
CA HIS A 215 16.41 -0.72 -22.18
C HIS A 215 14.94 -1.10 -21.98
N GLY A 216 14.52 -1.25 -20.72
CA GLY A 216 13.15 -1.64 -20.33
C GLY A 216 12.94 -3.15 -20.28
N VAL A 217 14.01 -3.94 -20.29
CA VAL A 217 13.97 -5.40 -20.17
C VAL A 217 14.98 -5.87 -19.13
N LEU A 218 14.48 -6.40 -18.01
CA LEU A 218 15.32 -6.85 -16.91
C LEU A 218 15.86 -8.26 -17.19
N VAL A 219 17.19 -8.42 -17.11
CA VAL A 219 17.91 -9.68 -17.35
C VAL A 219 18.80 -9.97 -16.15
N ARG A 220 18.76 -11.21 -15.65
CA ARG A 220 19.61 -11.63 -14.52
C ARG A 220 21.10 -11.50 -14.88
N ASP A 221 21.84 -10.68 -14.13
CA ASP A 221 23.28 -10.56 -14.29
C ASP A 221 24.00 -11.70 -13.57
N THR A 222 24.53 -12.64 -14.35
CA THR A 222 25.23 -13.82 -13.83
C THR A 222 26.68 -13.55 -13.44
N ARG A 223 27.21 -12.35 -13.73
CA ARG A 223 28.54 -11.92 -13.27
C ARG A 223 28.51 -11.53 -11.80
N PHE A 224 27.35 -11.11 -11.30
CA PHE A 224 27.14 -10.82 -9.89
C PHE A 224 27.08 -12.14 -9.08
N PRO A 225 27.81 -12.26 -7.95
CA PRO A 225 27.86 -13.50 -7.20
C PRO A 225 26.53 -13.77 -6.48
N ASN A 226 25.94 -14.94 -6.74
CA ASN A 226 24.82 -15.43 -5.94
C ASN A 226 25.34 -16.07 -4.65
N LEU A 227 25.46 -15.27 -3.59
CA LEU A 227 25.93 -15.72 -2.29
C LEU A 227 24.78 -16.31 -1.46
N LYS A 228 25.09 -17.36 -0.68
CA LYS A 228 24.17 -17.94 0.30
C LYS A 228 24.27 -17.21 1.63
N GLY A 229 23.14 -17.02 2.29
CA GLY A 229 23.01 -16.26 3.53
C GLY A 229 21.57 -15.79 3.70
N PHE A 230 21.25 -15.25 4.87
CA PHE A 230 19.95 -14.63 5.11
C PHE A 230 20.06 -13.13 4.83
N TRP A 231 19.87 -12.76 3.57
CA TRP A 231 20.03 -11.38 3.09
C TRP A 231 18.72 -10.60 3.19
N THR A 232 18.73 -9.46 3.86
CA THR A 232 17.57 -8.61 4.16
C THR A 232 17.63 -7.30 3.38
N GLY A 233 17.73 -6.13 4.01
CA GLY A 233 17.77 -4.85 3.33
C GLY A 233 18.98 -4.69 2.41
N ALA A 234 18.81 -3.94 1.32
CA ALA A 234 19.86 -3.57 0.38
C ALA A 234 19.79 -2.07 0.09
N ALA A 235 20.95 -1.40 0.00
CA ALA A 235 21.02 0.02 -0.25
C ALA A 235 22.16 0.36 -1.22
N TRP A 236 21.84 1.16 -2.24
CA TRP A 236 22.80 1.69 -3.20
C TRP A 236 23.37 3.03 -2.70
N GLY A 237 24.67 3.24 -2.88
CA GLY A 237 25.33 4.50 -2.57
C GLY A 237 26.76 4.52 -3.09
N ASP A 238 27.21 5.65 -3.63
CA ASP A 238 28.59 5.87 -4.07
C ASP A 238 29.44 6.32 -2.86
N TYR A 239 29.99 5.35 -2.12
CA TYR A 239 30.63 5.67 -0.84
C TYR A 239 32.03 6.26 -1.01
N ASP A 240 32.71 6.00 -2.13
CA ASP A 240 34.05 6.51 -2.40
C ASP A 240 34.10 7.67 -3.42
N ARG A 241 32.92 8.10 -3.91
CA ARG A 241 32.71 9.19 -4.86
C ARG A 241 33.43 8.94 -6.19
N ASP A 242 33.49 7.69 -6.63
CA ASP A 242 34.11 7.33 -7.91
C ASP A 242 33.14 7.43 -9.10
N GLY A 243 31.87 7.74 -8.82
CA GLY A 243 30.80 7.91 -9.79
C GLY A 243 30.11 6.61 -10.19
N ASN A 244 30.37 5.49 -9.51
CA ASN A 244 29.65 4.22 -9.68
C ASN A 244 28.94 3.85 -8.38
N LEU A 245 27.66 3.46 -8.45
CA LEU A 245 26.94 3.03 -7.25
C LEU A 245 27.51 1.73 -6.68
N ASP A 246 27.84 1.74 -5.39
CA ASP A 246 28.17 0.55 -4.60
C ASP A 246 26.93 0.00 -3.90
N LEU A 247 26.99 -1.28 -3.51
CA LEU A 247 25.84 -1.98 -2.92
C LEU A 247 26.15 -2.52 -1.53
N TYR A 248 25.42 -2.04 -0.52
CA TYR A 248 25.42 -2.61 0.83
C TYR A 248 24.26 -3.59 0.99
N VAL A 249 24.52 -4.77 1.55
CA VAL A 249 23.50 -5.82 1.79
C VAL A 249 23.57 -6.29 3.24
N CYS A 250 22.44 -6.24 3.93
CA CYS A 250 22.30 -6.66 5.31
C CYS A 250 22.24 -8.19 5.43
N GLY A 251 22.99 -8.74 6.37
CA GLY A 251 22.91 -10.12 6.83
C GLY A 251 22.19 -10.17 8.18
N TYR A 252 21.20 -11.05 8.30
CA TYR A 252 20.39 -11.13 9.52
C TYR A 252 20.97 -12.15 10.52
N VAL A 253 20.72 -13.44 10.30
CA VAL A 253 21.24 -14.51 11.15
C VAL A 253 21.65 -15.72 10.33
N ARG A 254 22.58 -16.53 10.86
CA ARG A 254 22.95 -17.84 10.32
C ARG A 254 21.87 -18.87 10.63
N TYR A 255 20.71 -18.70 10.00
CA TYR A 255 19.54 -19.53 10.23
C TYR A 255 19.80 -20.98 9.82
N LYS A 256 19.29 -21.91 10.62
CA LYS A 256 19.25 -23.35 10.31
C LYS A 256 17.85 -23.85 10.63
N PRO A 257 17.10 -24.35 9.63
CA PRO A 257 15.77 -24.90 9.87
C PRO A 257 15.80 -25.98 10.95
N SER A 258 14.82 -25.95 11.83
CA SER A 258 14.68 -26.89 12.94
C SER A 258 13.21 -27.20 13.19
N ASN A 259 12.94 -28.41 13.68
CA ASN A 259 11.63 -28.83 14.18
C ASN A 259 11.61 -28.85 15.71
N ASP A 260 12.52 -28.10 16.34
CA ASP A 260 12.59 -27.98 17.79
C ASP A 260 11.31 -27.31 18.32
N LEU A 261 10.71 -27.94 19.33
CA LEU A 261 9.48 -27.48 19.98
C LEU A 261 9.79 -26.65 21.23
N HIS A 262 11.07 -26.44 21.56
CA HIS A 262 11.44 -25.52 22.62
C HIS A 262 10.96 -24.11 22.28
N SER A 263 10.40 -23.46 23.28
CA SER A 263 9.90 -22.10 23.21
C SER A 263 10.37 -21.31 24.42
N SER A 264 10.37 -20.00 24.27
CA SER A 264 10.56 -19.05 25.37
C SER A 264 9.29 -18.24 25.55
N GLU A 265 9.03 -17.76 26.76
CA GLU A 265 7.94 -16.83 26.99
C GLU A 265 8.46 -15.39 26.88
N GLN A 266 7.85 -14.59 26.00
CA GLN A 266 8.13 -13.18 25.82
C GLN A 266 6.82 -12.39 25.85
N PHE A 267 6.72 -11.42 26.76
CA PHE A 267 5.51 -10.60 26.97
C PHE A 267 4.21 -11.42 27.21
N GLY A 268 4.32 -12.57 27.87
CA GLY A 268 3.18 -13.44 28.14
C GLY A 268 2.71 -14.28 26.94
N LEU A 269 3.52 -14.33 25.87
CA LEU A 269 3.29 -15.13 24.68
C LEU A 269 4.44 -16.12 24.48
N GLU A 270 4.07 -17.32 24.03
CA GLU A 270 5.03 -18.36 23.68
C GLU A 270 5.68 -18.03 22.33
N VAL A 271 7.00 -17.94 22.30
CA VAL A 271 7.80 -17.72 21.10
C VAL A 271 8.65 -18.96 20.84
N PRO A 272 8.34 -19.73 19.79
CA PRO A 272 9.16 -20.86 19.35
C PRO A 272 10.63 -20.49 19.13
N PHE A 273 11.53 -21.40 19.45
CA PHE A 273 12.98 -21.26 19.20
C PHE A 273 13.27 -20.90 17.73
N THR A 274 12.50 -21.47 16.81
CA THR A 274 12.59 -21.26 15.36
C THR A 274 12.27 -19.84 14.90
N LEU A 275 11.60 -19.04 15.75
CA LEU A 275 11.20 -17.65 15.48
C LEU A 275 12.01 -16.63 16.27
N ASN A 276 12.82 -17.06 17.24
CA ASN A 276 13.62 -16.15 18.06
C ASN A 276 15.00 -15.91 17.41
N PRO A 277 15.30 -14.69 16.92
CA PRO A 277 16.59 -14.40 16.29
C PRO A 277 17.78 -14.45 17.24
N SER A 278 17.57 -14.29 18.54
CA SER A 278 18.62 -14.44 19.56
C SER A 278 19.12 -15.89 19.68
N SER A 279 18.38 -16.86 19.14
CA SER A 279 18.76 -18.28 19.09
C SER A 279 19.86 -18.58 18.07
N TYR A 280 20.16 -17.64 17.17
CA TYR A 280 21.08 -17.83 16.07
C TYR A 280 22.25 -16.85 16.12
N GLU A 281 23.40 -17.30 15.63
CA GLU A 281 24.56 -16.44 15.42
C GLU A 281 24.26 -15.39 14.35
N PRO A 282 24.74 -14.14 14.49
CA PRO A 282 24.59 -13.12 13.46
C PRO A 282 25.24 -13.52 12.13
N GLU A 283 24.66 -13.05 11.01
CA GLU A 283 25.28 -13.12 9.70
C GLU A 283 25.90 -11.77 9.36
N ARG A 284 27.12 -11.76 8.82
CA ARG A 284 27.80 -10.50 8.52
C ARG A 284 27.13 -9.79 7.34
N ASN A 285 27.26 -8.47 7.31
CA ASN A 285 26.86 -7.65 6.16
C ASN A 285 27.89 -7.72 5.04
N LEU A 286 27.45 -7.39 3.82
CA LEU A 286 28.28 -7.31 2.62
C LEU A 286 28.27 -5.89 2.08
N LEU A 287 29.41 -5.46 1.51
CA LEU A 287 29.56 -4.21 0.78
C LEU A 287 30.28 -4.53 -0.51
N PHE A 288 29.58 -4.41 -1.62
CA PHE A 288 30.11 -4.64 -2.95
C PHE A 288 30.57 -3.32 -3.54
N HIS A 289 31.88 -3.11 -3.56
CA HIS A 289 32.47 -2.01 -4.30
C HIS A 289 32.35 -2.26 -5.81
N ASN A 290 31.83 -1.29 -6.55
CA ASN A 290 31.63 -1.38 -7.98
C ASN A 290 32.93 -1.01 -8.71
N ASN A 291 33.60 -2.00 -9.32
CA ASN A 291 34.88 -1.75 -10.00
C ASN A 291 34.71 -1.04 -11.36
N GLY A 292 33.47 -0.74 -11.76
CA GLY A 292 33.10 -0.39 -13.12
C GLY A 292 33.02 -1.60 -14.06
N GLY A 293 32.48 -1.40 -15.27
CA GLY A 293 32.34 -2.46 -16.28
C GLY A 293 31.38 -3.60 -15.87
N GLY A 294 30.58 -3.40 -14.83
CA GLY A 294 29.60 -4.35 -14.31
C GLY A 294 30.22 -5.51 -13.52
N THR A 295 31.26 -5.24 -12.74
CA THR A 295 31.86 -6.22 -11.81
C THR A 295 32.01 -5.62 -10.43
N PHE A 296 31.97 -6.47 -9.39
CA PHE A 296 32.00 -6.04 -8.00
C PHE A 296 33.08 -6.74 -7.18
N THR A 297 33.57 -6.07 -6.14
CA THR A 297 34.47 -6.62 -5.12
C THR A 297 33.83 -6.48 -3.75
N GLU A 298 33.70 -7.57 -2.99
CA GLU A 298 33.20 -7.51 -1.60
C GLU A 298 34.30 -6.97 -0.67
N VAL A 299 34.01 -5.87 0.03
CA VAL A 299 34.98 -5.09 0.81
C VAL A 299 34.53 -4.75 2.24
N ALA A 300 33.40 -5.29 2.73
CA ALA A 300 32.84 -4.90 4.02
C ALA A 300 33.81 -5.16 5.18
N GLU A 301 34.47 -6.33 5.20
CA GLU A 301 35.44 -6.65 6.26
C GLU A 301 36.67 -5.74 6.19
N LYS A 302 37.15 -5.46 4.97
CA LYS A 302 38.31 -4.60 4.73
C LYS A 302 38.03 -3.17 5.20
N LEU A 303 36.80 -2.69 5.00
CA LEU A 303 36.37 -1.34 5.37
C LEU A 303 35.82 -1.25 6.80
N GLY A 304 35.70 -2.37 7.52
CA GLY A 304 35.23 -2.39 8.91
C GLY A 304 33.72 -2.23 9.07
N VAL A 305 32.95 -2.36 7.99
CA VAL A 305 31.48 -2.17 7.97
C VAL A 305 30.71 -3.48 7.85
N ALA A 306 31.38 -4.63 8.05
CA ALA A 306 30.76 -5.94 7.99
C ALA A 306 29.79 -6.23 9.15
N ASN A 307 29.78 -5.40 10.20
CA ASN A 307 28.87 -5.50 11.35
C ASN A 307 28.67 -6.95 11.86
N ARG A 308 29.77 -7.67 12.14
CA ARG A 308 29.75 -9.14 12.37
C ARG A 308 28.87 -9.60 13.54
N ASP A 309 28.61 -8.71 14.49
CA ASP A 309 27.81 -9.00 15.68
C ASP A 309 26.37 -8.49 15.56
N GLY A 310 26.05 -7.77 14.47
CA GLY A 310 24.73 -7.20 14.23
C GLY A 310 23.83 -8.15 13.45
N ARG A 311 22.56 -8.22 13.85
CA ARG A 311 21.52 -8.91 13.07
C ARG A 311 20.79 -7.89 12.22
N SER A 312 21.38 -7.53 11.09
CA SER A 312 20.95 -6.37 10.31
C SER A 312 19.68 -6.66 9.50
N LEU A 313 18.78 -5.69 9.48
CA LEU A 313 17.52 -5.75 8.73
C LEU A 313 17.41 -4.68 7.64
N SER A 314 17.89 -3.46 7.92
CA SER A 314 17.92 -2.35 6.96
C SER A 314 19.20 -1.53 7.09
N ALA A 315 19.58 -0.87 5.99
CA ALA A 315 20.69 0.07 5.97
C ALA A 315 20.29 1.32 5.16
N LEU A 316 20.97 2.42 5.45
CA LEU A 316 20.70 3.73 4.90
C LEU A 316 22.02 4.45 4.61
N TRP A 317 22.19 4.90 3.37
CA TRP A 317 23.25 5.84 3.00
C TRP A 317 22.74 7.27 3.15
N HIS A 318 23.47 8.10 3.90
CA HIS A 318 23.09 9.49 4.13
C HIS A 318 24.29 10.32 4.61
N ASP A 319 24.35 11.62 4.27
CA ASP A 319 25.37 12.54 4.77
C ASP A 319 24.94 13.14 6.12
N PHE A 320 25.11 12.39 7.22
CA PHE A 320 24.60 12.79 8.53
C PHE A 320 25.44 13.90 9.18
N ASP A 321 26.74 13.95 8.92
CA ASP A 321 27.62 15.00 9.47
C ASP A 321 27.77 16.24 8.57
N GLY A 322 27.22 16.20 7.35
CA GLY A 322 27.16 17.31 6.42
C GLY A 322 28.51 17.62 5.76
N ASP A 323 29.42 16.65 5.69
CA ASP A 323 30.73 16.77 5.02
C ASP A 323 30.69 16.37 3.52
N GLY A 324 29.50 15.94 3.07
CA GLY A 324 29.17 15.56 1.70
C GLY A 324 29.52 14.10 1.37
N TRP A 325 30.16 13.35 2.28
CA TRP A 325 30.41 11.92 2.08
C TRP A 325 29.24 11.13 2.63
N LEU A 326 28.79 10.11 1.88
CA LEU A 326 27.73 9.25 2.37
C LEU A 326 28.22 8.42 3.56
N ASP A 327 27.61 8.63 4.72
CA ASP A 327 27.72 7.79 5.90
C ASP A 327 26.75 6.61 5.81
N LEU A 328 26.99 5.58 6.61
CA LEU A 328 26.19 4.36 6.63
C LEU A 328 25.55 4.15 7.99
N TYR A 329 24.21 4.16 8.05
CA TYR A 329 23.46 3.70 9.22
C TYR A 329 22.91 2.28 8.97
N VAL A 330 23.00 1.42 9.98
CA VAL A 330 22.55 0.03 9.92
C VAL A 330 21.62 -0.26 11.11
N ALA A 331 20.37 -0.59 10.79
CA ALA A 331 19.37 -1.05 11.74
C ALA A 331 19.58 -2.53 12.04
N ASN A 332 19.74 -2.85 13.32
CA ASN A 332 19.88 -4.21 13.81
C ASN A 332 18.69 -4.61 14.68
N ASP A 333 18.27 -5.85 14.53
CA ASP A 333 17.33 -6.48 15.41
C ASP A 333 18.05 -7.16 16.59
N VAL A 334 17.52 -7.00 17.79
CA VAL A 334 18.06 -7.51 19.08
C VAL A 334 19.59 -7.46 19.18
N SER A 335 20.22 -6.40 18.63
CA SER A 335 21.66 -6.13 18.58
C SER A 335 21.88 -4.61 18.47
N GLU A 336 23.08 -4.13 18.77
CA GLU A 336 23.38 -2.68 18.73
C GLU A 336 23.30 -2.12 17.30
N ASN A 337 22.54 -1.04 17.07
CA ASN A 337 22.56 -0.29 15.80
C ASN A 337 23.94 0.31 15.50
N LYS A 338 24.26 0.49 14.22
CA LYS A 338 25.56 1.04 13.79
C LYS A 338 25.44 2.29 12.94
N LEU A 339 26.20 3.32 13.30
CA LEU A 339 26.46 4.50 12.45
C LEU A 339 27.95 4.53 12.12
N TYR A 340 28.29 4.41 10.84
CA TYR A 340 29.64 4.50 10.33
C TYR A 340 29.82 5.83 9.58
N LEU A 341 30.60 6.74 10.15
CA LEU A 341 30.94 8.00 9.48
C LEU A 341 32.02 7.75 8.42
N ASN A 342 31.80 8.27 7.22
CA ASN A 342 32.66 8.10 6.08
C ASN A 342 33.71 9.21 5.99
N LYS A 343 34.89 8.94 6.54
CA LYS A 343 36.04 9.85 6.48
C LYS A 343 36.83 9.66 5.19
N HIS A 344 36.19 10.04 4.07
CA HIS A 344 36.76 10.07 2.72
C HIS A 344 37.17 8.68 2.20
N GLY A 345 36.20 7.77 2.10
CA GLY A 345 36.38 6.37 1.70
C GLY A 345 36.88 5.45 2.82
N ARG A 346 36.92 5.95 4.07
CA ARG A 346 37.31 5.18 5.27
C ARG A 346 36.26 5.36 6.35
N PHE A 347 35.74 4.25 6.88
CA PHE A 347 34.68 4.30 7.86
C PHE A 347 35.19 4.30 9.31
N VAL A 348 34.47 5.02 10.17
CA VAL A 348 34.66 5.04 11.62
C VAL A 348 33.32 4.73 12.28
N ASP A 349 33.26 3.70 13.14
CA ASP A 349 32.09 3.46 13.98
C ASP A 349 31.93 4.62 14.98
N ALA A 350 30.88 5.40 14.78
CA ALA A 350 30.52 6.57 15.59
C ALA A 350 29.28 6.33 16.45
N SER A 351 28.75 5.10 16.48
CA SER A 351 27.43 4.79 17.05
C SER A 351 27.28 5.28 18.50
N SER A 352 28.22 4.93 19.37
CA SER A 352 28.19 5.34 20.78
C SER A 352 28.52 6.82 20.97
N ALA A 353 29.40 7.38 20.13
CA ALA A 353 29.76 8.80 20.18
C ALA A 353 28.57 9.68 19.78
N ALA A 354 27.79 9.25 18.80
CA ALA A 354 26.62 9.95 18.28
C ALA A 354 25.32 9.69 19.06
N TRP A 355 25.36 8.85 20.10
CA TRP A 355 24.22 8.47 20.95
C TRP A 355 23.10 7.71 20.23
N VAL A 356 23.46 6.92 19.21
CA VAL A 356 22.54 6.07 18.42
C VAL A 356 22.82 4.57 18.57
N ALA A 357 23.80 4.23 19.42
CA ALA A 357 24.16 2.86 19.81
C ALA A 357 23.09 2.22 20.72
N GLU A 358 21.96 1.84 20.16
CA GLU A 358 20.84 1.27 20.91
C GLU A 358 20.53 -0.19 20.52
N TYR A 359 19.81 -0.90 21.39
CA TYR A 359 19.57 -2.34 21.30
C TYR A 359 18.10 -2.72 21.08
N ARG A 360 17.17 -1.75 20.92
CA ARG A 360 15.78 -2.09 20.55
C ARG A 360 15.81 -2.77 19.18
N GLY A 361 14.88 -3.67 18.91
CA GLY A 361 14.82 -4.37 17.63
C GLY A 361 14.45 -3.40 16.52
N SER A 362 15.43 -2.90 15.78
CA SER A 362 15.27 -1.88 14.73
C SER A 362 15.00 -2.52 13.37
N MET A 363 13.98 -2.01 12.67
CA MET A 363 13.54 -2.56 11.38
C MET A 363 13.55 -1.51 10.26
N GLY A 364 12.60 -0.58 10.26
CA GLY A 364 12.51 0.46 9.24
C GLY A 364 13.31 1.71 9.58
N LEU A 365 13.83 2.37 8.56
CA LEU A 365 14.58 3.62 8.64
C LEU A 365 13.96 4.66 7.72
N ALA A 366 13.85 5.90 8.19
CA ALA A 366 13.54 7.06 7.37
C ALA A 366 14.37 8.26 7.82
N ALA A 367 14.87 9.06 6.89
CA ALA A 367 15.64 10.27 7.20
C ALA A 367 15.02 11.51 6.55
N GLY A 368 15.04 12.62 7.28
CA GLY A 368 14.54 13.90 6.81
C GLY A 368 14.47 14.97 7.91
N ASP A 369 14.60 16.22 7.51
CA ASP A 369 14.52 17.41 8.36
C ASP A 369 13.07 17.71 8.80
N PHE A 370 12.60 17.04 9.87
CA PHE A 370 11.19 17.12 10.28
C PHE A 370 10.86 18.43 11.02
N ASP A 371 11.86 19.03 11.66
CA ASP A 371 11.71 20.26 12.46
C ASP A 371 12.23 21.53 11.75
N ARG A 372 12.80 21.37 10.55
CA ARG A 372 13.31 22.44 9.67
C ARG A 372 14.50 23.19 10.26
N ASP A 373 15.34 22.51 11.04
CA ASP A 373 16.57 23.10 11.57
C ASP A 373 17.73 23.11 10.55
N GLY A 374 17.58 22.36 9.45
CA GLY A 374 18.53 22.28 8.34
C GLY A 374 19.47 21.06 8.38
N ALA A 375 19.38 20.23 9.41
CA ALA A 375 19.94 18.90 9.48
C ALA A 375 18.85 17.84 9.28
N ASP A 376 19.18 16.73 8.61
CA ASP A 376 18.22 15.63 8.47
C ASP A 376 18.24 14.77 9.74
N ASP A 377 17.05 14.42 10.23
CA ASP A 377 16.83 13.57 11.40
C ASP A 377 16.64 12.10 11.01
N LEU A 378 16.61 11.19 11.99
CA LEU A 378 16.47 9.76 11.75
C LEU A 378 15.30 9.16 12.54
N PHE A 379 14.31 8.61 11.84
CA PHE A 379 13.25 7.82 12.43
C PHE A 379 13.56 6.32 12.33
N ILE A 380 13.24 5.57 13.40
CA ILE A 380 13.42 4.12 13.46
C ILE A 380 12.18 3.44 14.04
N SER A 381 11.64 2.46 13.32
CA SER A 381 10.58 1.59 13.81
C SER A 381 11.15 0.43 14.63
N HIS A 382 10.42 0.00 15.66
CA HIS A 382 10.89 -0.99 16.63
C HIS A 382 9.90 -2.13 16.88
N TRP A 383 10.41 -3.17 17.55
CA TRP A 383 9.63 -4.32 17.98
C TRP A 383 8.69 -3.97 19.16
N ILE A 384 7.82 -4.90 19.53
CA ILE A 384 6.76 -4.63 20.52
C ILE A 384 7.33 -4.27 21.89
N ALA A 385 6.59 -3.45 22.65
CA ALA A 385 6.96 -2.93 23.96
C ALA A 385 8.25 -2.10 23.96
N GLN A 386 8.68 -1.66 22.78
CA GLN A 386 9.79 -0.75 22.56
C GLN A 386 9.23 0.44 21.81
N GLN A 387 9.41 1.65 22.36
CA GLN A 387 8.99 2.87 21.68
C GLN A 387 9.74 3.02 20.38
N TYR A 388 9.06 3.47 19.32
CA TYR A 388 9.74 3.97 18.11
C TYR A 388 10.70 5.10 18.49
N ALA A 389 11.80 5.25 17.74
CA ALA A 389 12.78 6.29 17.98
C ALA A 389 12.65 7.40 16.94
N LEU A 390 12.83 8.65 17.37
CA LEU A 390 12.96 9.80 16.49
C LEU A 390 14.20 10.54 16.95
N TYR A 391 15.33 10.26 16.30
CA TYR A 391 16.62 10.84 16.58
C TYR A 391 16.71 12.21 15.92
N GLN A 392 16.51 13.26 16.72
CA GLN A 392 16.74 14.62 16.30
C GLN A 392 18.25 14.89 16.22
N SER A 393 18.73 15.38 15.07
CA SER A 393 20.13 15.77 14.88
C SER A 393 20.45 17.05 15.65
N LEU A 394 21.61 17.08 16.31
CA LEU A 394 22.10 18.28 16.99
C LEU A 394 23.15 19.04 16.16
N LEU A 395 23.35 18.63 14.91
CA LEU A 395 24.45 19.08 14.06
C LEU A 395 24.51 20.61 13.92
N GLU A 396 23.39 21.26 13.56
CA GLU A 396 23.38 22.71 13.36
C GLU A 396 23.54 23.48 14.69
N GLN A 397 23.01 22.95 15.79
CA GLN A 397 23.20 23.49 17.13
C GLN A 397 24.67 23.41 17.56
N GLN A 398 25.33 22.27 17.28
CA GLN A 398 26.75 22.05 17.53
C GLN A 398 27.62 22.97 16.67
N LYS A 399 27.33 23.12 15.36
CA LYS A 399 28.01 24.07 14.47
C LYS A 399 27.88 25.50 14.98
N PHE A 400 26.70 25.90 15.45
CA PHE A 400 26.47 27.22 16.02
C PHE A 400 27.28 27.46 17.32
N ALA A 401 27.23 26.51 18.26
CA ALA A 401 27.97 26.58 19.52
C ALA A 401 29.49 26.61 19.29
N ALA A 402 30.00 25.81 18.35
CA ALA A 402 31.43 25.80 17.99
C ALA A 402 31.90 27.15 17.45
N LYS A 403 31.11 27.79 16.57
CA LYS A 403 31.40 29.14 16.05
C LYS A 403 31.45 30.20 17.16
N GLN A 404 30.63 30.08 18.21
CA GLN A 404 30.66 30.99 19.35
C GLN A 404 31.90 30.78 20.24
N ASN A 405 32.22 29.52 20.55
CA ASN A 405 33.30 29.18 21.48
C ASN A 405 34.70 29.35 20.89
N ASN A 406 34.85 29.25 19.56
CA ASN A 406 36.11 29.49 18.88
C ASN A 406 35.90 30.27 17.55
N PRO A 407 35.77 31.60 17.61
CA PRO A 407 35.60 32.44 16.42
C PRO A 407 36.84 32.35 15.52
N GLY A 408 36.77 31.53 14.47
CA GLY A 408 37.87 31.25 13.53
C GLY A 408 38.43 29.82 13.59
N GLY A 409 38.01 29.00 14.56
CA GLY A 409 38.25 27.57 14.56
C GLY A 409 37.31 26.84 13.61
N LYS A 410 37.80 25.78 12.95
CA LYS A 410 36.90 24.82 12.30
C LYS A 410 36.11 24.12 13.41
N ALA A 411 34.78 24.05 13.29
CA ALA A 411 33.97 23.16 14.13
C ALA A 411 34.55 21.74 14.01
N ASN A 412 34.63 21.01 15.11
CA ASN A 412 34.98 19.59 15.03
C ASN A 412 33.82 18.90 14.32
N ALA A 413 33.97 18.61 13.02
CA ALA A 413 33.09 17.77 12.22
C ALA A 413 33.09 16.29 12.69
N ASN A 414 33.52 16.04 13.92
CA ASN A 414 33.62 14.73 14.57
C ASN A 414 32.66 14.59 15.77
N GLU A 415 31.94 15.64 16.14
CA GLU A 415 30.88 15.56 17.16
C GLU A 415 29.54 15.72 16.46
N LEU A 416 29.06 14.66 15.83
CA LEU A 416 27.66 14.51 15.44
C LEU A 416 26.96 13.83 16.61
N HIS A 417 25.95 14.45 17.20
CA HIS A 417 25.12 13.83 18.23
C HIS A 417 23.64 13.86 17.83
N PHE A 418 22.91 12.85 18.28
CA PHE A 418 21.45 12.79 18.18
C PHE A 418 20.81 12.72 19.56
N THR A 419 19.54 13.12 19.65
CA THR A 419 18.71 12.86 20.84
C THR A 419 17.41 12.20 20.43
N ASP A 420 17.02 11.11 21.12
CA ASP A 420 15.72 10.49 20.88
C ASP A 420 14.62 11.37 21.49
N VAL A 421 13.76 11.91 20.63
CA VAL A 421 12.65 12.82 20.99
C VAL A 421 11.28 12.18 20.79
N ALA A 422 11.19 10.89 20.45
CA ALA A 422 9.93 10.25 20.06
C ALA A 422 8.81 10.42 21.11
N GLU A 423 9.13 10.27 22.39
CA GLU A 423 8.16 10.46 23.48
C GLU A 423 7.66 11.91 23.56
N MET A 424 8.58 12.88 23.47
CA MET A 424 8.27 14.31 23.53
C MET A 424 7.46 14.79 22.33
N ARG A 425 7.61 14.10 21.19
CA ARG A 425 6.95 14.42 19.92
C ARG A 425 5.69 13.59 19.68
N GLY A 426 5.22 12.79 20.64
CA GLY A 426 3.91 12.08 20.53
C GLY A 426 3.93 10.74 19.80
N ILE A 427 5.11 10.22 19.46
CA ILE A 427 5.28 8.95 18.76
C ILE A 427 5.56 7.79 19.73
N GLY A 428 6.37 8.05 20.77
CA GLY A 428 6.92 7.02 21.66
C GLY A 428 5.84 6.18 22.34
N GLN A 429 5.02 6.78 23.20
CA GLN A 429 3.98 6.04 23.92
C GLN A 429 2.94 5.37 23.00
N VAL A 430 2.57 6.03 21.90
CA VAL A 430 1.54 5.53 20.96
C VAL A 430 2.00 4.27 20.23
N SER A 431 3.31 4.12 20.02
CA SER A 431 3.91 2.98 19.31
C SER A 431 4.22 1.76 20.17
N LEU A 432 4.20 1.88 21.52
CA LEU A 432 4.58 0.81 22.46
C LEU A 432 3.91 -0.55 22.23
N GLN A 433 2.68 -0.57 21.73
CA GLN A 433 1.89 -1.79 21.54
C GLN A 433 1.93 -2.34 20.11
N SER A 434 2.80 -1.80 19.26
CA SER A 434 2.90 -2.16 17.85
C SER A 434 4.29 -2.64 17.48
N ILE A 435 4.35 -3.51 16.47
CA ILE A 435 5.60 -3.93 15.83
C ILE A 435 5.66 -3.20 14.50
N GLY A 436 6.61 -2.28 14.37
CA GLY A 436 6.76 -1.45 13.18
C GLY A 436 7.79 -2.00 12.21
N TRP A 437 7.51 -1.89 10.93
CA TRP A 437 8.35 -2.38 9.83
C TRP A 437 8.68 -1.24 8.88
N GLY A 438 8.14 -1.25 7.65
CA GLY A 438 8.38 -0.22 6.65
C GLY A 438 7.88 1.15 7.11
N THR A 439 8.62 2.19 6.76
CA THR A 439 8.36 3.56 7.19
C THR A 439 8.89 4.56 6.19
N SER A 440 8.28 5.73 6.12
CA SER A 440 8.77 6.85 5.31
C SER A 440 8.34 8.20 5.89
N PHE A 441 9.23 9.19 5.79
CA PHE A 441 8.87 10.60 5.98
C PHE A 441 8.25 11.12 4.69
N VAL A 442 7.05 11.66 4.77
CA VAL A 442 6.25 12.05 3.61
C VAL A 442 5.41 13.28 3.96
N ASP A 443 5.20 14.19 3.02
CA ASP A 443 4.33 15.36 3.19
C ASP A 443 2.99 15.05 2.48
N PHE A 444 2.02 14.47 3.20
CA PHE A 444 0.86 13.87 2.55
C PHE A 444 -0.28 14.86 2.27
N ASP A 445 -0.24 16.07 2.85
CA ASP A 445 -1.21 17.15 2.59
C ASP A 445 -0.60 18.34 1.84
N SER A 446 0.68 18.24 1.47
CA SER A 446 1.46 19.24 0.75
C SER A 446 1.55 20.58 1.49
N ASP A 447 1.60 20.57 2.82
CA ASP A 447 1.74 21.77 3.66
C ASP A 447 3.20 22.20 3.90
N GLY A 448 4.15 21.37 3.46
CA GLY A 448 5.59 21.55 3.54
C GLY A 448 6.23 20.84 4.73
N TRP A 449 5.47 20.34 5.69
CA TRP A 449 5.99 19.62 6.85
C TRP A 449 6.07 18.12 6.56
N LEU A 450 7.12 17.48 7.07
CA LEU A 450 7.23 16.03 6.95
C LEU A 450 6.33 15.38 8.00
N ASP A 451 5.37 14.61 7.53
CA ASP A 451 4.61 13.61 8.27
C ASP A 451 5.34 12.26 8.24
N LEU A 452 4.78 11.25 8.90
CA LEU A 452 5.40 9.93 8.99
C LEU A 452 4.34 8.83 8.86
N VAL A 453 4.60 7.84 8.00
CA VAL A 453 3.77 6.64 7.87
C VAL A 453 4.56 5.40 8.30
N VAL A 454 3.92 4.49 9.03
CA VAL A 454 4.55 3.23 9.49
C VAL A 454 3.63 2.05 9.27
N ALA A 455 4.13 1.02 8.57
CA ALA A 455 3.48 -0.28 8.45
C ALA A 455 3.71 -1.09 9.73
N ASN A 456 2.62 -1.61 10.32
CA ASN A 456 2.69 -2.41 11.53
C ASN A 456 2.15 -3.82 11.29
N GLY A 457 2.76 -4.83 11.91
CA GLY A 457 2.29 -6.21 11.82
C GLY A 457 3.01 -7.12 12.79
N SER A 458 2.30 -8.01 13.47
CA SER A 458 2.91 -8.83 14.51
C SER A 458 3.84 -9.91 13.96
N THR A 459 4.78 -10.35 14.80
CA THR A 459 5.49 -11.63 14.65
C THR A 459 4.89 -12.74 15.51
N PHE A 460 3.90 -12.41 16.36
CA PHE A 460 3.22 -13.40 17.20
C PHE A 460 2.15 -14.15 16.44
N GLU A 461 2.05 -15.43 16.75
CA GLU A 461 1.08 -16.35 16.17
C GLU A 461 -0.29 -16.21 16.86
N THR A 462 -1.37 -16.41 16.09
CA THR A 462 -2.70 -16.44 16.69
C THR A 462 -2.93 -17.73 17.48
N LYS A 463 -3.42 -17.62 18.72
CA LYS A 463 -3.61 -18.79 19.63
C LYS A 463 -4.47 -19.91 19.02
N GLN A 464 -5.46 -19.56 18.21
CA GLN A 464 -6.37 -20.53 17.60
C GLN A 464 -5.85 -21.10 16.27
N ARG A 465 -5.00 -20.35 15.56
CA ARG A 465 -4.43 -20.73 14.26
C ARG A 465 -2.97 -20.29 14.18
N PRO A 466 -2.03 -21.07 14.76
CA PRO A 466 -0.62 -20.68 14.83
C PRO A 466 0.04 -20.41 13.47
N ALA A 467 -0.49 -20.97 12.38
CA ALA A 467 -0.07 -20.67 11.01
C ALA A 467 -0.41 -19.23 10.53
N LYS A 468 -1.07 -18.41 11.34
CA LYS A 468 -1.37 -17.00 11.07
C LYS A 468 -0.74 -16.12 12.13
N LEU A 469 -0.30 -14.93 11.71
CA LEU A 469 0.20 -13.89 12.59
C LEU A 469 -0.93 -12.98 13.05
N GLU A 470 -0.81 -12.41 14.25
CA GLU A 470 -1.74 -11.43 14.80
C GLU A 470 -1.66 -10.12 13.98
N PRO A 471 -2.77 -9.63 13.39
CA PRO A 471 -2.74 -8.42 12.58
C PRO A 471 -2.73 -7.15 13.45
N MET A 472 -2.11 -6.07 12.97
CA MET A 472 -2.02 -4.77 13.65
C MET A 472 -2.38 -3.63 12.69
N PRO A 473 -2.98 -2.52 13.17
CA PRO A 473 -3.21 -1.33 12.35
C PRO A 473 -1.91 -0.56 12.10
N SER A 474 -1.76 0.00 10.91
CA SER A 474 -0.65 0.90 10.56
C SER A 474 -0.82 2.28 11.24
N PHE A 475 0.24 3.10 11.22
CA PHE A 475 0.20 4.49 11.70
C PHE A 475 0.31 5.50 10.56
N LEU A 476 -0.33 6.64 10.75
CA LEU A 476 -0.18 7.82 9.93
C LEU A 476 -0.03 9.02 10.87
N PHE A 477 1.20 9.40 11.17
CA PHE A 477 1.53 10.49 12.07
C PHE A 477 1.58 11.81 11.32
N TRP A 478 0.58 12.64 11.53
CA TRP A 478 0.57 14.03 11.04
C TRP A 478 1.41 14.94 11.93
N SER A 479 2.29 15.70 11.30
CA SER A 479 3.17 16.66 11.94
C SER A 479 2.46 17.99 12.16
N GLN A 480 2.21 18.33 13.43
CA GLN A 480 1.79 19.67 13.79
C GLN A 480 3.00 20.60 13.80
N LYS A 481 3.47 20.94 12.59
CA LYS A 481 4.59 21.86 12.35
C LYS A 481 5.91 21.46 13.01
N GLY A 482 6.24 20.17 12.98
CA GLY A 482 7.45 19.60 13.59
C GLY A 482 7.43 19.56 15.12
N GLU A 483 6.42 20.15 15.78
CA GLU A 483 6.39 20.21 17.25
C GLU A 483 5.84 18.93 17.89
N PHE A 484 4.81 18.35 17.28
CA PHE A 484 4.14 17.16 17.81
C PHE A 484 3.49 16.37 16.68
N PHE A 485 3.51 15.05 16.78
CA PHE A 485 2.89 14.14 15.83
C PHE A 485 1.61 13.54 16.40
N HIS A 486 0.56 13.52 15.59
CA HIS A 486 -0.72 12.88 15.91
C HIS A 486 -0.98 11.70 14.98
N ASP A 487 -1.21 10.51 15.53
CA ASP A 487 -1.65 9.37 14.70
C ASP A 487 -3.09 9.61 14.23
N LEU A 488 -3.25 9.82 12.93
CA LEU A 488 -4.51 10.00 12.22
C LEU A 488 -5.07 8.70 11.63
N ALA A 489 -4.32 7.58 11.65
CA ALA A 489 -4.80 6.31 11.12
C ALA A 489 -6.18 5.87 11.64
N PRO A 490 -6.57 6.11 12.91
CA PRO A 490 -7.90 5.73 13.42
C PRO A 490 -9.10 6.38 12.68
N TRP A 491 -8.89 7.48 11.95
CA TRP A 491 -9.93 8.14 11.15
C TRP A 491 -9.96 7.67 9.69
N ASN A 492 -9.07 6.76 9.29
CA ASN A 492 -9.00 6.20 7.94
C ASN A 492 -9.12 4.68 7.95
N VAL A 493 -10.17 4.14 7.33
CA VAL A 493 -10.43 2.69 7.36
C VAL A 493 -9.31 1.85 6.74
N ALA A 494 -8.66 2.33 5.68
CA ALA A 494 -7.62 1.58 4.98
C ALA A 494 -6.36 1.40 5.84
N LEU A 495 -6.01 2.40 6.65
CA LEU A 495 -4.87 2.35 7.57
C LEU A 495 -5.23 1.72 8.93
N SER A 496 -6.45 1.95 9.44
CA SER A 496 -6.89 1.41 10.72
C SER A 496 -7.25 -0.08 10.68
N THR A 497 -7.51 -0.63 9.50
CA THR A 497 -7.80 -2.07 9.36
C THR A 497 -6.53 -2.85 9.69
N PRO A 498 -6.56 -3.80 10.65
CA PRO A 498 -5.35 -4.54 11.03
C PRO A 498 -4.90 -5.54 9.97
N HIS A 499 -3.60 -5.56 9.65
CA HIS A 499 -2.95 -6.55 8.79
C HIS A 499 -1.60 -7.01 9.38
N ALA A 500 -1.00 -8.07 8.84
CA ALA A 500 0.38 -8.43 9.14
C ALA A 500 1.34 -7.67 8.19
N SER A 501 1.33 -6.34 8.23
CA SER A 501 2.10 -5.51 7.30
C SER A 501 3.61 -5.62 7.55
N ARG A 502 4.39 -5.47 6.47
CA ARG A 502 5.85 -5.56 6.46
C ARG A 502 6.43 -4.38 5.68
N GLY A 503 6.79 -4.57 4.41
CA GLY A 503 7.33 -3.50 3.57
C GLY A 503 6.33 -2.39 3.31
N LEU A 504 6.85 -1.16 3.22
CA LEU A 504 6.11 0.05 2.87
C LEU A 504 6.99 0.95 2.01
N ALA A 505 6.43 1.54 0.97
CA ALA A 505 7.08 2.57 0.18
C ALA A 505 6.09 3.61 -0.34
N VAL A 506 6.54 4.85 -0.53
CA VAL A 506 5.72 5.98 -1.00
C VAL A 506 6.14 6.50 -2.39
N ALA A 507 5.16 6.93 -3.17
CA ALA A 507 5.33 7.58 -4.48
C ALA A 507 4.06 8.34 -4.88
N ASP A 508 4.18 9.39 -5.68
CA ASP A 508 3.05 9.94 -6.48
C ASP A 508 2.89 9.07 -7.74
N PHE A 509 2.14 7.96 -7.63
CA PHE A 509 2.12 6.96 -8.72
C PHE A 509 1.28 7.41 -9.91
N ASN A 510 0.38 8.37 -9.72
CA ASN A 510 -0.50 8.89 -10.76
C ASN A 510 -0.14 10.32 -11.20
N ASN A 511 0.98 10.86 -10.75
CA ASN A 511 1.50 12.19 -11.10
C ASN A 511 0.52 13.34 -10.78
N ASP A 512 -0.25 13.24 -9.69
CA ASP A 512 -1.20 14.28 -9.24
C ASP A 512 -0.67 15.16 -8.09
N GLY A 513 0.51 14.81 -7.56
CA GLY A 513 1.24 15.44 -6.47
C GLY A 513 0.83 15.01 -5.07
N ALA A 514 -0.16 14.13 -4.94
CA ALA A 514 -0.50 13.51 -3.68
C ALA A 514 0.35 12.24 -3.49
N MET A 515 1.19 12.22 -2.46
CA MET A 515 2.03 11.05 -2.18
C MET A 515 1.17 9.87 -1.70
N ASP A 516 1.25 8.75 -2.41
CA ASP A 516 0.52 7.51 -2.16
C ASP A 516 1.37 6.46 -1.42
N ILE A 517 0.74 5.40 -0.91
CA ILE A 517 1.41 4.38 -0.10
C ILE A 517 1.19 2.98 -0.68
N ALA A 518 2.27 2.25 -0.95
CA ALA A 518 2.24 0.80 -1.18
C ALA A 518 2.68 0.04 0.08
N ILE A 519 1.92 -0.98 0.48
CA ILE A 519 2.20 -1.83 1.66
C ILE A 519 2.15 -3.30 1.27
N VAL A 520 3.12 -4.10 1.70
CA VAL A 520 3.07 -5.56 1.56
C VAL A 520 2.57 -6.18 2.86
N ASP A 521 1.51 -6.97 2.76
CA ASP A 521 0.93 -7.69 3.89
C ASP A 521 1.31 -9.18 3.82
N HIS A 522 1.97 -9.66 4.86
CA HIS A 522 2.44 -11.04 4.93
C HIS A 522 1.26 -12.02 4.94
N GLY A 523 1.30 -13.03 4.07
CA GLY A 523 0.23 -14.01 3.89
C GLY A 523 -0.94 -13.54 3.02
N GLU A 524 -0.94 -12.27 2.59
CA GLU A 524 -1.94 -11.66 1.73
C GLU A 524 -1.30 -11.22 0.39
N GLY A 525 -1.28 -9.93 0.09
CA GLY A 525 -0.74 -9.38 -1.15
C GLY A 525 -0.11 -8.02 -0.91
N VAL A 526 -0.21 -7.15 -1.91
CA VAL A 526 0.15 -5.73 -1.81
C VAL A 526 -1.13 -4.93 -1.68
N ARG A 527 -1.10 -3.85 -0.89
CA ARG A 527 -2.12 -2.80 -0.88
C ARG A 527 -1.54 -1.53 -1.48
N LEU A 528 -2.28 -0.90 -2.39
CA LEU A 528 -2.00 0.43 -2.90
C LEU A 528 -3.05 1.39 -2.36
N LEU A 529 -2.63 2.34 -1.53
CA LEU A 529 -3.48 3.32 -0.88
C LEU A 529 -3.29 4.67 -1.56
N ARG A 530 -4.28 5.08 -2.35
CA ARG A 530 -4.29 6.39 -3.01
C ARG A 530 -4.63 7.50 -2.02
N ASN A 531 -3.88 8.59 -2.05
CA ASN A 531 -4.08 9.77 -1.21
C ASN A 531 -5.13 10.72 -1.80
N ASP A 532 -6.35 10.66 -1.27
CA ASP A 532 -7.47 11.53 -1.63
C ASP A 532 -7.61 12.74 -0.68
N ILE A 533 -6.57 13.07 0.09
CA ILE A 533 -6.54 14.27 0.95
C ILE A 533 -6.47 15.51 0.05
N PRO A 534 -7.26 16.57 0.34
CA PRO A 534 -7.13 17.82 -0.39
C PRO A 534 -5.71 18.40 -0.25
N GLN A 535 -4.99 18.48 -1.37
CA GLN A 535 -3.60 18.89 -1.40
C GLN A 535 -3.45 20.43 -1.35
N GLY A 536 -2.37 20.87 -0.69
CA GLY A 536 -1.72 22.14 -1.01
C GLY A 536 -1.13 22.14 -2.43
N ASN A 537 -0.51 23.25 -2.80
CA ASN A 537 0.37 23.30 -3.96
C ASN A 537 1.62 22.46 -3.66
N TRP A 538 2.16 21.79 -4.67
CA TRP A 538 3.31 20.90 -4.52
C TRP A 538 4.37 21.16 -5.58
N LEU A 539 5.51 20.51 -5.47
CA LEU A 539 6.60 20.52 -6.44
C LEU A 539 7.32 19.18 -6.39
N GLU A 540 7.54 18.55 -7.54
CA GLU A 540 8.37 17.35 -7.64
C GLU A 540 9.56 17.55 -8.57
N LEU A 541 10.69 16.92 -8.22
CA LEU A 541 11.95 17.05 -8.93
C LEU A 541 12.51 15.66 -9.26
N CYS A 542 12.73 15.41 -10.55
CA CYS A 542 13.55 14.32 -11.07
C CYS A 542 14.98 14.86 -11.27
N LEU A 543 15.94 14.30 -10.55
CA LEU A 543 17.34 14.72 -10.65
C LEU A 543 18.11 13.85 -11.63
N HIS A 544 18.95 14.48 -12.45
CA HIS A 544 19.81 13.84 -13.44
C HIS A 544 21.27 14.21 -13.18
N SER A 545 22.00 13.35 -12.47
CA SER A 545 23.41 13.56 -12.10
C SER A 545 24.37 13.09 -13.19
N LEU A 546 25.54 13.73 -13.28
CA LEU A 546 26.61 13.35 -14.20
C LEU A 546 27.37 12.14 -13.64
N VAL A 547 27.15 10.96 -14.22
CA VAL A 547 27.73 9.71 -13.70
C VAL A 547 28.83 9.14 -14.59
N GLY A 548 29.68 8.31 -13.97
CA GLY A 548 30.81 7.65 -14.61
C GLY A 548 31.85 8.60 -15.20
N ARG A 549 32.82 8.02 -15.92
CA ARG A 549 33.90 8.80 -16.57
C ARG A 549 33.44 9.63 -17.76
N SER A 550 32.34 9.23 -18.40
CA SER A 550 31.75 9.96 -19.53
C SER A 550 31.02 11.22 -19.09
N ARG A 551 30.67 11.35 -17.80
CA ARG A 551 29.86 12.43 -17.21
C ARG A 551 28.59 12.68 -18.03
N GLN A 552 27.84 11.61 -18.31
CA GLN A 552 26.53 11.72 -18.96
C GLN A 552 25.46 12.00 -17.88
N PRO A 553 24.47 12.87 -18.16
CA PRO A 553 23.39 13.21 -17.21
C PRO A 553 22.33 12.11 -17.17
N VAL A 554 22.71 10.95 -16.66
CA VAL A 554 21.86 9.76 -16.64
C VAL A 554 21.68 9.14 -15.25
N GLY A 555 22.42 9.62 -14.25
CA GLY A 555 22.25 9.17 -12.87
C GLY A 555 21.04 9.82 -12.20
N PHE A 556 20.56 9.24 -11.11
CA PHE A 556 19.28 9.62 -10.51
C PHE A 556 19.42 10.53 -9.28
N GLY A 557 20.60 11.12 -9.09
CA GLY A 557 20.89 12.03 -7.97
C GLY A 557 20.96 11.34 -6.61
N ASP A 558 21.24 10.03 -6.53
CA ASP A 558 21.37 9.31 -5.25
C ASP A 558 22.33 10.06 -4.30
N GLY A 559 21.85 10.38 -3.09
CA GLY A 559 22.59 11.15 -2.08
C GLY A 559 22.57 12.67 -2.24
N ALA A 560 21.98 13.23 -3.30
CA ALA A 560 21.88 14.68 -3.49
C ALA A 560 20.89 15.31 -2.48
N THR A 561 21.25 16.47 -1.94
CA THR A 561 20.38 17.27 -1.07
C THR A 561 19.74 18.39 -1.87
N VAL A 562 18.43 18.53 -1.79
CA VAL A 562 17.65 19.62 -2.40
C VAL A 562 17.09 20.54 -1.33
N ILE A 563 17.22 21.84 -1.55
CA ILE A 563 16.70 22.89 -0.67
C ILE A 563 15.79 23.81 -1.48
N ALA A 564 14.50 23.82 -1.14
CA ALA A 564 13.51 24.75 -1.71
C ALA A 564 13.27 25.93 -0.75
N ASP A 565 13.39 27.15 -1.25
CA ASP A 565 13.01 28.39 -0.56
C ASP A 565 11.57 28.77 -0.98
N VAL A 566 10.66 28.82 -0.02
CA VAL A 566 9.23 29.07 -0.23
C VAL A 566 8.81 30.20 0.71
N GLY A 567 8.74 31.43 0.19
CA GLY A 567 8.35 32.59 0.99
C GLY A 567 9.33 32.89 2.14
N GLY A 568 10.61 32.57 1.97
CA GLY A 568 11.67 32.74 3.00
C GLY A 568 11.82 31.56 3.96
N VAL A 569 11.01 30.50 3.82
CA VAL A 569 11.15 29.25 4.57
C VAL A 569 11.92 28.25 3.72
N LYS A 570 12.96 27.64 4.29
CA LYS A 570 13.73 26.59 3.62
C LYS A 570 13.14 25.23 3.96
N LEU A 571 12.87 24.45 2.92
CA LEU A 571 12.49 23.04 3.01
C LEU A 571 13.66 22.22 2.47
N ARG A 572 14.02 21.15 3.17
CA ARG A 572 15.14 20.28 2.81
C ARG A 572 14.63 18.86 2.53
N ARG A 573 15.16 18.23 1.48
CA ARG A 573 14.98 16.81 1.16
C ARG A 573 16.29 16.23 0.64
N THR A 574 16.50 14.95 0.83
CA THR A 574 17.68 14.24 0.31
C THR A 574 17.21 13.01 -0.46
N VAL A 575 17.79 12.76 -1.64
CA VAL A 575 17.49 11.55 -2.40
C VAL A 575 18.11 10.37 -1.67
N THR A 576 17.26 9.52 -1.11
CA THR A 576 17.66 8.34 -0.36
C THR A 576 16.76 7.16 -0.68
N SER A 577 17.25 5.96 -0.39
CA SER A 577 16.54 4.70 -0.59
C SER A 577 16.36 4.04 0.77
N ALA A 578 15.35 4.47 1.53
CA ALA A 578 15.14 4.06 2.92
C ALA A 578 13.73 3.48 3.11
N SER A 579 13.65 2.28 3.68
CA SER A 579 12.50 1.71 4.39
C SER A 579 12.90 0.29 4.83
N TYR A 580 11.99 -0.48 5.42
CA TYR A 580 12.22 -1.90 5.69
C TYR A 580 11.99 -2.72 4.43
N LEU A 581 13.06 -3.33 3.88
CA LEU A 581 13.06 -4.17 2.67
C LEU A 581 12.51 -3.48 1.39
N SER A 582 12.23 -2.19 1.48
CA SER A 582 11.45 -1.41 0.54
C SER A 582 12.20 -0.14 0.14
N GLN A 583 11.76 0.49 -0.96
CA GLN A 583 12.35 1.71 -1.49
C GLN A 583 11.26 2.65 -2.03
N ASP A 584 11.25 3.88 -1.52
CA ASP A 584 10.41 4.98 -1.99
C ASP A 584 10.79 5.43 -3.41
N SER A 585 9.94 6.25 -4.03
CA SER A 585 10.30 6.95 -5.26
C SER A 585 11.59 7.78 -5.07
N ARG A 586 12.41 7.85 -6.12
CA ARG A 586 13.57 8.75 -6.17
C ARG A 586 13.22 10.21 -6.42
N ARG A 587 11.96 10.50 -6.74
CA ARG A 587 11.50 11.86 -6.99
C ARG A 587 11.48 12.63 -5.67
N VAL A 588 11.99 13.85 -5.71
CA VAL A 588 11.99 14.72 -4.54
C VAL A 588 10.71 15.53 -4.51
N HIS A 589 9.86 15.27 -3.52
CA HIS A 589 8.60 15.99 -3.30
C HIS A 589 8.72 17.09 -2.24
N PHE A 590 8.12 18.25 -2.54
CA PHE A 590 7.91 19.36 -1.60
C PHE A 590 6.45 19.81 -1.62
N GLY A 591 5.79 19.81 -0.46
CA GLY A 591 4.61 20.63 -0.23
C GLY A 591 4.96 22.11 -0.15
N LEU A 592 4.23 22.93 -0.90
CA LEU A 592 4.37 24.38 -0.96
C LEU A 592 3.21 25.10 -0.25
N GLY A 593 2.25 24.35 0.30
CA GLY A 593 1.05 24.86 0.96
C GLY A 593 0.23 25.74 0.02
N LYS A 594 0.23 27.05 0.26
CA LYS A 594 -0.50 28.02 -0.59
C LYS A 594 0.37 28.74 -1.60
N SER A 595 1.69 28.52 -1.58
CA SER A 595 2.60 29.21 -2.49
C SER A 595 2.42 28.66 -3.91
N ALA A 596 2.34 29.55 -4.90
CA ALA A 596 2.19 29.16 -6.30
C ALA A 596 3.53 28.73 -6.96
N ARG A 597 4.64 28.82 -6.23
CA ARG A 597 5.99 28.49 -6.69
C ARG A 597 6.97 28.32 -5.52
N ALA A 598 8.08 27.65 -5.78
CA ALA A 598 9.30 27.80 -4.98
C ALA A 598 10.09 29.01 -5.52
N ASP A 599 10.49 29.93 -4.65
CA ASP A 599 11.22 31.14 -5.03
C ASP A 599 12.63 30.80 -5.54
N LYS A 600 13.24 29.77 -4.97
CA LYS A 600 14.54 29.23 -5.38
C LYS A 600 14.65 27.76 -4.98
N VAL A 601 15.19 26.94 -5.86
CA VAL A 601 15.61 25.56 -5.55
C VAL A 601 17.11 25.45 -5.70
N GLU A 602 17.80 24.96 -4.69
CA GLU A 602 19.23 24.63 -4.71
C GLU A 602 19.39 23.10 -4.67
N VAL A 603 20.17 22.54 -5.59
CA VAL A 603 20.56 21.13 -5.57
C VAL A 603 22.04 21.06 -5.22
N ARG A 604 22.36 20.34 -4.15
CA ARG A 604 23.73 20.03 -3.72
C ARG A 604 24.04 18.59 -4.09
N TRP A 605 24.94 18.42 -5.04
CA TRP A 605 25.36 17.11 -5.55
C TRP A 605 26.48 16.52 -4.68
N LEU A 606 26.67 15.20 -4.76
CA LEU A 606 27.71 14.50 -4.00
C LEU A 606 29.13 14.95 -4.36
N ASP A 607 29.38 15.51 -5.55
CA ASP A 607 30.69 16.07 -5.90
C ASP A 607 30.96 17.46 -5.28
N GLY A 608 30.00 17.98 -4.52
CA GLY A 608 30.05 19.28 -3.85
C GLY A 608 29.59 20.45 -4.74
N ARG A 609 29.23 20.21 -6.00
CA ARG A 609 28.58 21.21 -6.86
C ARG A 609 27.25 21.63 -6.25
N VAL A 610 26.92 22.90 -6.44
CA VAL A 610 25.61 23.45 -6.13
C VAL A 610 25.04 24.11 -7.38
N ASP A 611 23.91 23.60 -7.85
CA ASP A 611 23.12 24.25 -8.90
C ASP A 611 21.92 24.96 -8.29
N THR A 612 21.44 26.01 -8.96
CA THR A 612 20.41 26.90 -8.43
C THR A 612 19.42 27.27 -9.51
N TYR A 613 18.15 27.06 -9.22
CA TYR A 613 17.03 27.27 -10.13
C TYR A 613 16.07 28.31 -9.52
N PRO A 614 15.92 29.50 -10.12
CA PRO A 614 15.00 30.50 -9.63
C PRO A 614 13.56 30.21 -10.08
N GLN A 615 12.60 30.46 -9.19
CA GLN A 615 11.16 30.55 -9.51
C GLN A 615 10.57 29.32 -10.23
N LEU A 616 10.58 28.16 -9.58
CA LEU A 616 9.91 26.96 -10.11
C LEU A 616 8.43 26.96 -9.75
N ASP A 617 7.57 26.97 -10.77
CA ASP A 617 6.13 26.94 -10.58
C ASP A 617 5.67 25.66 -9.88
N ALA A 618 4.66 25.80 -9.02
CA ALA A 618 4.03 24.69 -8.33
C ALA A 618 3.25 23.76 -9.28
N ASN A 619 2.81 22.63 -8.74
CA ASN A 619 1.97 21.60 -9.36
C ASN A 619 2.58 21.12 -10.68
N THR A 620 3.89 20.90 -10.64
CA THR A 620 4.71 20.57 -11.81
C THR A 620 5.83 19.64 -11.38
N ILE A 621 6.08 18.62 -12.19
CA ILE A 621 7.27 17.76 -12.10
C ILE A 621 8.38 18.39 -12.97
N TRP A 622 9.55 18.62 -12.39
CA TRP A 622 10.70 19.22 -13.08
C TRP A 622 11.86 18.24 -13.20
N ASN A 623 12.52 18.23 -14.35
CA ASN A 623 13.82 17.61 -14.57
C ASN A 623 14.92 18.64 -14.29
N LEU A 624 15.79 18.34 -13.33
CA LEU A 624 16.97 19.14 -13.00
C LEU A 624 18.22 18.34 -13.36
N ILE A 625 19.06 18.90 -14.22
CA ILE A 625 20.27 18.25 -14.72
C ILE A 625 21.49 18.92 -14.09
N GLU A 626 22.39 18.11 -13.52
CA GLU A 626 23.62 18.60 -12.91
C GLU A 626 24.44 19.45 -13.91
N GLY A 627 24.77 20.67 -13.50
CA GLY A 627 25.51 21.66 -14.28
C GLY A 627 24.68 22.40 -15.34
N ASP A 628 23.42 22.04 -15.55
CA ASP A 628 22.49 22.80 -16.39
C ASP A 628 21.78 23.86 -15.54
N PRO A 629 21.94 25.18 -15.82
CA PRO A 629 21.25 26.23 -15.09
C PRO A 629 19.74 26.32 -15.44
N VAL A 630 19.24 25.54 -16.39
CA VAL A 630 17.84 25.55 -16.83
C VAL A 630 17.10 24.34 -16.25
N ALA A 631 16.00 24.61 -15.54
CA ALA A 631 15.06 23.57 -15.15
C ALA A 631 14.11 23.25 -16.31
N HIS A 632 13.91 21.97 -16.59
CA HIS A 632 13.05 21.52 -17.69
C HIS A 632 11.76 20.96 -17.12
N ARG A 633 10.59 21.42 -17.58
CA ARG A 633 9.33 20.77 -17.18
C ARG A 633 9.32 19.35 -17.72
N LYS A 634 9.04 18.37 -16.87
CA LYS A 634 8.73 17.02 -17.34
C LYS A 634 7.42 17.13 -18.12
N PRO A 635 7.37 16.74 -19.40
CA PRO A 635 6.10 16.60 -20.09
C PRO A 635 5.37 15.47 -19.39
N ILE A 636 4.49 15.82 -18.44
CA ILE A 636 3.52 14.87 -17.96
C ILE A 636 2.60 14.71 -19.18
N GLU A 637 2.61 13.53 -19.82
CA GLU A 637 1.36 13.09 -20.45
C GLU A 637 0.40 13.08 -19.29
N ALA A 638 -0.34 14.19 -19.12
CA ALA A 638 -1.31 14.31 -18.06
C ALA A 638 -2.02 12.98 -18.03
N PRO A 639 -2.16 12.34 -16.85
CA PRO A 639 -3.04 11.20 -16.77
C PRO A 639 -4.25 11.58 -17.59
N GLN A 640 -4.74 10.69 -18.44
CA GLN A 640 -6.18 10.71 -18.59
C GLN A 640 -6.76 10.36 -17.20
N ALA A 641 -6.59 11.25 -16.23
CA ALA A 641 -7.71 11.86 -15.59
C ALA A 641 -8.78 11.93 -16.68
N ALA A 642 -9.64 10.94 -16.63
CA ALA A 642 -11.03 11.22 -16.74
C ALA A 642 -11.42 12.25 -15.65
N THR A 643 -10.77 13.42 -15.57
CA THR A 643 -11.50 14.68 -15.63
C THR A 643 -12.18 14.72 -17.00
N VAL A 644 -13.15 13.82 -17.20
CA VAL A 644 -14.37 14.26 -17.83
C VAL A 644 -14.92 15.25 -16.82
N SER A 645 -14.51 16.51 -16.96
CA SER A 645 -15.17 17.61 -16.27
C SER A 645 -16.66 17.35 -16.45
N ALA A 646 -17.42 17.27 -15.36
CA ALA A 646 -18.85 17.02 -15.45
C ALA A 646 -19.41 17.97 -16.52
N PRO A 647 -20.10 17.46 -17.56
CA PRO A 647 -20.47 18.26 -18.71
C PRO A 647 -21.22 19.50 -18.22
N SER A 648 -20.86 20.67 -18.75
CA SER A 648 -21.52 21.93 -18.39
C SER A 648 -23.03 21.79 -18.56
N ARG A 649 -23.82 22.61 -17.86
CA ARG A 649 -25.28 22.54 -17.97
C ARG A 649 -25.77 22.61 -19.42
N ASP A 650 -25.10 23.38 -20.27
CA ASP A 650 -25.40 23.48 -21.69
C ASP A 650 -25.02 22.21 -22.47
N GLN A 651 -23.87 21.60 -22.16
CA GLN A 651 -23.48 20.30 -22.72
C GLN A 651 -24.45 19.19 -22.30
N LEU A 652 -24.93 19.18 -21.05
CA LEU A 652 -25.94 18.23 -20.58
C LEU A 652 -27.29 18.38 -21.30
N VAL A 653 -27.74 19.60 -21.53
CA VAL A 653 -28.98 19.86 -22.29
C VAL A 653 -28.85 19.37 -23.74
N GLN A 654 -27.72 19.64 -24.38
CA GLN A 654 -27.44 19.15 -25.75
C GLN A 654 -27.34 17.63 -25.79
N PHE A 655 -26.64 17.03 -24.82
CA PHE A 655 -26.52 15.58 -24.65
C PHE A 655 -27.90 14.92 -24.57
N TRP A 656 -28.77 15.37 -23.66
CA TRP A 656 -30.10 14.78 -23.50
C TRP A 656 -30.98 14.98 -24.74
N GLY A 657 -30.81 16.09 -25.48
CA GLY A 657 -31.44 16.30 -26.77
C GLY A 657 -31.00 15.26 -27.81
N LYS A 658 -29.69 15.01 -27.94
CA LYS A 658 -29.13 14.03 -28.86
C LYS A 658 -29.49 12.60 -28.47
N GLN A 659 -29.38 12.26 -27.19
CA GLN A 659 -29.74 10.94 -26.67
C GLN A 659 -31.21 10.63 -26.92
N ARG A 660 -32.13 11.57 -26.68
CA ARG A 660 -33.56 11.38 -26.95
C ARG A 660 -33.85 11.20 -28.44
N ALA A 661 -33.24 12.04 -29.28
CA ALA A 661 -33.37 11.91 -30.73
C ALA A 661 -32.81 10.56 -31.24
N ALA A 662 -31.71 10.07 -30.66
CA ALA A 662 -31.14 8.77 -30.98
C ALA A 662 -32.09 7.63 -30.60
N MET A 663 -32.71 7.71 -29.42
CA MET A 663 -33.71 6.74 -28.98
C MET A 663 -34.99 6.78 -29.84
N ASP A 664 -35.47 7.95 -30.25
CA ASP A 664 -36.61 8.09 -31.16
C ASP A 664 -36.29 7.49 -32.55
N ALA A 665 -35.09 7.79 -33.08
CA ALA A 665 -34.61 7.20 -34.34
C ALA A 665 -34.54 5.67 -34.26
N LEU A 666 -34.03 5.13 -33.14
CA LEU A 666 -33.91 3.69 -32.92
C LEU A 666 -35.28 3.00 -32.75
N LYS A 667 -36.14 3.54 -31.88
CA LYS A 667 -37.36 2.84 -31.43
C LYS A 667 -38.62 3.17 -32.22
N ARG A 668 -38.75 4.40 -32.73
CA ARG A 668 -39.97 4.86 -33.41
C ARG A 668 -39.81 4.94 -34.92
N GLU A 669 -38.66 5.42 -35.38
CA GLU A 669 -38.39 5.58 -36.81
C GLU A 669 -37.76 4.32 -37.42
N ASN A 670 -37.18 3.44 -36.59
CA ASN A 670 -36.43 2.25 -37.00
C ASN A 670 -35.27 2.57 -37.96
N ASP A 671 -34.67 3.76 -37.81
CA ASP A 671 -33.53 4.24 -38.59
C ASP A 671 -32.22 4.03 -37.81
N ILE A 672 -31.60 2.88 -38.03
CA ILE A 672 -30.39 2.45 -37.33
C ILE A 672 -29.18 3.33 -37.72
N ALA A 673 -29.11 3.82 -38.95
CA ALA A 673 -28.04 4.69 -39.44
C ALA A 673 -28.05 6.03 -38.69
N LYS A 674 -29.22 6.66 -38.64
CA LYS A 674 -29.47 7.90 -37.92
C LYS A 674 -29.27 7.73 -36.41
N ALA A 675 -29.76 6.63 -35.83
CA ALA A 675 -29.57 6.33 -34.42
C ALA A 675 -28.09 6.20 -34.04
N ALA A 676 -27.28 5.45 -34.81
CA ALA A 676 -25.84 5.32 -34.55
C ALA A 676 -25.13 6.67 -34.61
N GLN A 677 -25.44 7.51 -35.60
CA GLN A 677 -24.86 8.84 -35.70
C GLN A 677 -25.21 9.70 -34.47
N LEU A 678 -26.49 9.74 -34.08
CA LEU A 678 -26.94 10.52 -32.93
C LEU A 678 -26.38 10.01 -31.60
N PHE A 679 -26.18 8.69 -31.44
CA PHE A 679 -25.49 8.15 -30.27
C PHE A 679 -23.99 8.49 -30.28
N ARG A 680 -23.30 8.50 -31.43
CA ARG A 680 -21.91 8.99 -31.50
C ARG A 680 -21.82 10.45 -31.07
N GLU A 681 -22.74 11.29 -31.54
CA GLU A 681 -22.84 12.70 -31.14
C GLU A 681 -23.15 12.83 -29.63
N ALA A 682 -24.01 11.98 -29.08
CA ALA A 682 -24.31 11.97 -27.65
C ALA A 682 -23.10 11.52 -26.81
N VAL A 683 -22.39 10.46 -27.21
CA VAL A 683 -21.17 9.99 -26.53
C VAL A 683 -20.05 11.03 -26.63
N ALA A 684 -19.94 11.77 -27.74
CA ALA A 684 -18.97 12.87 -27.83
C ALA A 684 -19.26 14.01 -26.84
N LEU A 685 -20.54 14.26 -26.52
CA LEU A 685 -20.96 15.27 -25.55
C LEU A 685 -20.87 14.77 -24.09
N ASN A 686 -21.07 13.48 -23.85
CA ASN A 686 -20.93 12.85 -22.55
C ASN A 686 -20.25 11.47 -22.67
N PRO A 687 -18.90 11.42 -22.69
CA PRO A 687 -18.16 10.19 -22.95
C PRO A 687 -18.34 9.10 -21.89
N THR A 688 -18.83 9.44 -20.69
CA THR A 688 -19.04 8.49 -19.59
C THR A 688 -20.43 7.85 -19.60
N HIS A 689 -21.34 8.25 -20.51
CA HIS A 689 -22.71 7.76 -20.48
C HIS A 689 -22.86 6.33 -21.03
N GLU A 690 -23.04 5.38 -20.12
CA GLU A 690 -23.07 3.94 -20.41
C GLU A 690 -24.17 3.52 -21.38
N ASP A 691 -25.40 4.02 -21.21
CA ASP A 691 -26.54 3.62 -22.06
C ASP A 691 -26.30 4.01 -23.52
N SER A 692 -25.74 5.21 -23.75
CA SER A 692 -25.45 5.69 -25.11
C SER A 692 -24.44 4.79 -25.80
N ARG A 693 -23.39 4.36 -25.08
CA ARG A 693 -22.39 3.42 -25.61
C ARG A 693 -22.99 2.03 -25.87
N TYR A 694 -23.84 1.54 -24.97
CA TYR A 694 -24.53 0.26 -25.14
C TYR A 694 -25.43 0.24 -26.39
N TYR A 695 -26.22 1.30 -26.58
CA TYR A 695 -27.10 1.42 -27.74
C TYR A 695 -26.31 1.71 -29.02
N LEU A 696 -25.24 2.51 -28.96
CA LEU A 696 -24.33 2.71 -30.08
C LEU A 696 -23.73 1.38 -30.53
N ALA A 697 -23.19 0.58 -29.62
CA ALA A 697 -22.66 -0.76 -29.93
C ALA A 697 -23.70 -1.63 -30.63
N SER A 698 -24.96 -1.56 -30.18
CA SER A 698 -26.05 -2.31 -30.79
C SER A 698 -26.38 -1.83 -32.21
N CYS A 699 -26.37 -0.52 -32.46
CA CYS A 699 -26.57 0.03 -33.79
C CYS A 699 -25.40 -0.28 -34.74
N LEU A 700 -24.15 -0.17 -34.26
CA LEU A 700 -22.94 -0.51 -35.04
C LEU A 700 -22.97 -1.97 -35.48
N TYR A 701 -23.26 -2.88 -34.56
CA TYR A 701 -23.38 -4.29 -34.87
C TYR A 701 -24.49 -4.57 -35.91
N ALA A 702 -25.64 -3.90 -35.78
CA ALA A 702 -26.74 -4.02 -36.75
C ALA A 702 -26.38 -3.47 -38.15
N GLN A 703 -25.41 -2.55 -38.24
CA GLN A 703 -24.85 -2.05 -39.51
C GLN A 703 -23.73 -2.96 -40.06
N GLY A 704 -23.36 -4.03 -39.36
CA GLY A 704 -22.26 -4.92 -39.73
C GLY A 704 -20.89 -4.50 -39.18
N ASP A 705 -20.80 -3.40 -38.43
CA ASP A 705 -19.57 -2.94 -37.78
C ASP A 705 -19.40 -3.64 -36.43
N THR A 706 -18.86 -4.87 -36.49
CA THR A 706 -18.63 -5.69 -35.29
C THR A 706 -17.45 -5.17 -34.46
N THR A 707 -16.40 -4.67 -35.12
CA THR A 707 -15.21 -4.14 -34.45
C THR A 707 -15.57 -2.90 -33.63
N GLY A 708 -16.21 -1.91 -34.26
CA GLY A 708 -16.66 -0.71 -33.55
C GLY A 708 -17.68 -1.01 -32.45
N ALA A 709 -18.54 -2.02 -32.65
CA ALA A 709 -19.46 -2.45 -31.59
C ALA A 709 -18.74 -3.03 -30.36
N LEU A 710 -17.68 -3.82 -30.57
CA LEU A 710 -16.88 -4.38 -29.47
C LEU A 710 -16.07 -3.30 -28.77
N GLU A 711 -15.48 -2.35 -29.50
CA GLU A 711 -14.77 -1.20 -28.93
C GLU A 711 -15.69 -0.38 -28.00
N GLN A 712 -16.92 -0.10 -28.41
CA GLN A 712 -17.87 0.64 -27.56
C GLN A 712 -18.27 -0.12 -26.29
N LEU A 713 -18.34 -1.45 -26.35
CA LEU A 713 -18.61 -2.29 -25.18
C LEU A 713 -17.39 -2.39 -24.26
N GLU A 714 -16.18 -2.39 -24.83
CA GLU A 714 -14.94 -2.35 -24.06
C GLU A 714 -14.77 -1.03 -23.33
N ASP A 715 -15.05 0.09 -23.99
CA ASP A 715 -15.09 1.40 -23.33
C ASP A 715 -16.16 1.45 -22.23
N LEU A 716 -17.35 0.92 -22.50
CA LEU A 716 -18.41 0.83 -21.48
C LEU A 716 -17.97 0.00 -20.27
N ILE A 717 -17.34 -1.15 -20.50
CA ILE A 717 -16.85 -2.02 -19.42
C ILE A 717 -15.68 -1.36 -18.66
N ARG A 718 -14.81 -0.60 -19.35
CA ARG A 718 -13.75 0.18 -18.73
C ARG A 718 -14.33 1.27 -17.81
N LEU A 719 -15.39 1.94 -18.26
CA LEU A 719 -16.10 2.96 -17.48
C LEU A 719 -16.88 2.37 -16.30
N ASN A 720 -17.51 1.21 -16.49
CA ASN A 720 -18.27 0.51 -15.46
C ASN A 720 -17.95 -1.00 -15.46
N PRO A 721 -16.94 -1.43 -14.69
CA PRO A 721 -16.58 -2.83 -14.55
C PRO A 721 -17.67 -3.70 -13.89
N GLN A 722 -18.72 -3.10 -13.32
CA GLN A 722 -19.88 -3.80 -12.76
C GLN A 722 -21.04 -3.94 -13.77
N SER A 723 -20.86 -3.51 -15.03
CA SER A 723 -21.91 -3.54 -16.04
C SER A 723 -22.19 -4.95 -16.55
N HIS A 724 -23.07 -5.67 -15.85
CA HIS A 724 -23.58 -6.99 -16.24
C HIS A 724 -23.97 -7.05 -17.73
N ARG A 725 -24.79 -6.10 -18.17
CA ARG A 725 -25.30 -6.03 -19.55
C ARG A 725 -24.18 -5.78 -20.58
N GLY A 726 -23.11 -5.08 -20.20
CA GLY A 726 -21.95 -4.83 -21.06
C GLY A 726 -21.20 -6.12 -21.35
N TYR A 727 -20.87 -6.87 -20.30
CA TYR A 727 -20.24 -8.19 -20.41
C TYR A 727 -21.10 -9.22 -21.14
N GLN A 728 -22.41 -9.27 -20.86
CA GLN A 728 -23.34 -10.18 -21.55
C GLN A 728 -23.45 -9.84 -23.05
N ARG A 729 -23.55 -8.54 -23.39
CA ARG A 729 -23.62 -8.10 -24.79
C ARG A 729 -22.31 -8.35 -25.53
N LYS A 730 -21.15 -8.07 -24.93
CA LYS A 730 -19.83 -8.36 -25.50
C LYS A 730 -19.70 -9.85 -25.81
N GLY A 731 -20.04 -10.70 -24.84
CA GLY A 731 -20.03 -12.14 -25.01
C GLY A 731 -20.95 -12.64 -26.13
N LEU A 732 -22.16 -12.07 -26.24
CA LEU A 732 -23.07 -12.37 -27.34
C LEU A 732 -22.48 -11.98 -28.70
N LEU A 733 -21.91 -10.78 -28.83
CA LEU A 733 -21.33 -10.32 -30.10
C LEU A 733 -20.12 -11.16 -30.51
N LEU A 734 -19.25 -11.51 -29.56
CA LEU A 734 -18.11 -12.40 -29.78
C LEU A 734 -18.55 -13.79 -30.24
N ALA A 735 -19.56 -14.37 -29.59
CA ALA A 735 -20.10 -15.67 -29.97
C ALA A 735 -20.90 -15.64 -31.28
N ALA A 736 -21.56 -14.52 -31.59
CA ALA A 736 -22.31 -14.36 -32.83
C ALA A 736 -21.41 -14.17 -34.05
N SER A 737 -20.28 -13.47 -33.87
CA SER A 737 -19.25 -13.22 -34.89
C SER A 737 -18.10 -14.24 -34.88
N SER A 738 -18.21 -15.30 -34.07
CA SER A 738 -17.12 -16.25 -33.84
C SER A 738 -16.64 -16.94 -35.10
N ASN A 739 -15.34 -16.84 -35.40
CA ASN A 739 -14.67 -17.62 -36.44
C ASN A 739 -13.62 -18.61 -35.87
N SER A 740 -13.44 -18.63 -34.55
CA SER A 740 -12.42 -19.48 -33.89
C SER A 740 -12.88 -19.95 -32.52
N THR A 741 -12.25 -21.04 -32.04
CA THR A 741 -12.46 -21.55 -30.68
C THR A 741 -11.94 -20.56 -29.62
N ALA A 742 -10.90 -19.77 -29.94
CA ALA A 742 -10.39 -18.72 -29.07
C ALA A 742 -11.44 -17.62 -28.85
N GLN A 743 -12.12 -17.18 -29.92
CA GLN A 743 -13.18 -16.18 -29.82
C GLN A 743 -14.41 -16.69 -29.06
N LEU A 744 -14.76 -17.97 -29.19
CA LEU A 744 -15.79 -18.61 -28.36
C LEU A 744 -15.39 -18.72 -26.89
N THR A 745 -14.08 -18.83 -26.59
CA THR A 745 -13.57 -18.84 -25.22
C THR A 745 -13.61 -17.45 -24.61
N ALA A 746 -13.19 -16.41 -25.35
CA ALA A 746 -13.36 -15.01 -24.93
C ALA A 746 -14.84 -14.65 -24.72
N ALA A 747 -15.74 -15.19 -25.55
CA ALA A 747 -17.18 -15.04 -25.35
C ALA A 747 -17.63 -15.71 -24.04
N GLU A 748 -17.22 -16.96 -23.78
CA GLU A 748 -17.55 -17.69 -22.56
C GLU A 748 -17.05 -16.96 -21.30
N GLU A 749 -15.84 -16.43 -21.32
CA GLU A 749 -15.26 -15.64 -20.22
C GLU A 749 -16.08 -14.37 -19.96
N SER A 750 -16.40 -13.62 -21.02
CA SER A 750 -17.22 -12.40 -20.92
C SER A 750 -18.60 -12.69 -20.34
N VAL A 751 -19.30 -13.73 -20.80
CA VAL A 751 -20.63 -14.09 -20.27
C VAL A 751 -20.55 -14.69 -18.86
N SER A 752 -19.47 -15.42 -18.53
CA SER A 752 -19.24 -15.93 -17.17
C SER A 752 -19.03 -14.80 -16.18
N LYS A 753 -18.33 -13.73 -16.58
CA LYS A 753 -18.20 -12.51 -15.79
C LYS A 753 -19.54 -11.82 -15.61
N ALA A 754 -20.37 -11.76 -16.65
CA ALA A 754 -21.74 -11.25 -16.55
C ALA A 754 -22.54 -12.06 -15.50
N LEU A 755 -22.57 -13.39 -15.62
CA LEU A 755 -23.27 -14.25 -14.66
C LEU A 755 -22.78 -14.07 -13.21
N ALA A 756 -21.48 -13.84 -13.01
CA ALA A 756 -20.93 -13.58 -11.68
C ALA A 756 -21.40 -12.23 -11.10
N LEU A 757 -21.62 -11.22 -11.94
CA LEU A 757 -22.13 -9.90 -11.55
C LEU A 757 -23.64 -9.93 -11.27
N ASN A 758 -24.41 -10.73 -12.02
CA ASN A 758 -25.85 -10.92 -11.79
C ASN A 758 -26.26 -12.40 -11.89
N PRO A 759 -26.12 -13.18 -10.80
CA PRO A 759 -26.40 -14.62 -10.82
C PRO A 759 -27.87 -15.00 -11.03
N GLU A 760 -28.79 -14.06 -10.83
CA GLU A 760 -30.23 -14.27 -10.98
C GLU A 760 -30.69 -14.15 -12.45
N GLU A 761 -29.86 -13.59 -13.34
CA GLU A 761 -30.21 -13.37 -14.72
C GLU A 761 -30.11 -14.66 -15.57
N THR A 762 -31.24 -15.05 -16.16
CA THR A 762 -31.36 -16.28 -16.94
C THR A 762 -30.59 -16.20 -18.27
N GLY A 763 -30.48 -15.00 -18.86
CA GLY A 763 -29.88 -14.77 -20.17
C GLY A 763 -28.42 -15.21 -20.27
N ALA A 764 -27.60 -14.93 -19.24
CA ALA A 764 -26.21 -15.34 -19.22
C ALA A 764 -26.06 -16.87 -19.21
N LEU A 765 -26.91 -17.60 -18.46
CA LEU A 765 -26.91 -19.06 -18.43
C LEU A 765 -27.33 -19.69 -19.76
N LEU A 766 -28.35 -19.13 -20.43
CA LEU A 766 -28.76 -19.59 -21.75
C LEU A 766 -27.65 -19.38 -22.78
N LEU A 767 -27.02 -18.20 -22.78
CA LEU A 767 -25.94 -17.87 -23.69
C LEU A 767 -24.70 -18.74 -23.46
N LEU A 768 -24.32 -19.01 -22.21
CA LEU A 768 -23.26 -19.98 -21.88
C LEU A 768 -23.59 -21.39 -22.37
N GLY A 769 -24.85 -21.81 -22.26
CA GLY A 769 -25.32 -23.07 -22.82
C GLY A 769 -25.19 -23.14 -24.34
N GLU A 770 -25.55 -22.07 -25.05
CA GLU A 770 -25.39 -21.95 -26.50
C GLU A 770 -23.91 -21.95 -26.92
N ILE A 771 -23.04 -21.20 -26.23
CA ILE A 771 -21.59 -21.19 -26.47
C ILE A 771 -21.00 -22.58 -26.25
N ALA A 772 -21.39 -23.29 -25.19
CA ALA A 772 -20.93 -24.65 -24.92
C ALA A 772 -21.35 -25.63 -26.03
N LEU A 773 -22.55 -25.49 -26.62
CA LEU A 773 -22.95 -26.28 -27.79
C LEU A 773 -22.10 -25.96 -29.02
N LEU A 774 -21.78 -24.68 -29.26
CA LEU A 774 -20.88 -24.26 -30.36
C LEU A 774 -19.46 -24.80 -30.18
N LYS A 775 -18.97 -24.91 -28.93
CA LYS A 775 -17.68 -25.52 -28.58
C LYS A 775 -17.69 -27.06 -28.63
N GLY A 776 -18.84 -27.69 -28.91
CA GLY A 776 -18.96 -29.15 -28.95
C GLY A 776 -19.00 -29.83 -27.57
N ASN A 777 -19.40 -29.10 -26.51
CA ASN A 777 -19.45 -29.57 -25.12
C ASN A 777 -20.91 -29.75 -24.63
N PRO A 778 -21.63 -30.80 -25.07
CA PRO A 778 -23.04 -30.98 -24.75
C PRO A 778 -23.31 -31.22 -23.25
N ASN A 779 -22.37 -31.79 -22.51
CA ASN A 779 -22.50 -32.02 -21.06
C ASN A 779 -22.51 -30.69 -20.30
N THR A 780 -21.54 -29.81 -20.59
CA THR A 780 -21.48 -28.46 -20.01
C THR A 780 -22.71 -27.65 -20.40
N ALA A 781 -23.14 -27.73 -21.66
CA ALA A 781 -24.38 -27.10 -22.11
C ALA A 781 -25.59 -27.58 -21.31
N ALA A 782 -25.75 -28.90 -21.12
CA ALA A 782 -26.87 -29.47 -20.37
C ALA A 782 -26.92 -28.95 -18.93
N GLN A 783 -25.78 -28.83 -18.24
CA GLN A 783 -25.70 -28.30 -16.87
C GLN A 783 -26.13 -26.83 -16.80
N ARG A 784 -25.61 -25.98 -17.69
CA ARG A 784 -25.94 -24.54 -17.72
C ARG A 784 -27.42 -24.31 -18.05
N LEU A 785 -27.95 -25.04 -19.04
CA LEU A 785 -29.34 -24.94 -19.46
C LEU A 785 -30.30 -25.51 -18.42
N GLU A 786 -29.89 -26.54 -17.67
CA GLU A 786 -30.67 -27.06 -16.55
C GLU A 786 -30.79 -26.04 -15.43
N LEU A 787 -29.70 -25.37 -15.08
CA LEU A 787 -29.71 -24.31 -14.10
C LEU A 787 -30.64 -23.17 -14.54
N ALA A 788 -30.59 -22.76 -15.83
CA ALA A 788 -31.49 -21.76 -16.38
C ALA A 788 -32.98 -22.15 -16.27
N CYS A 789 -33.33 -23.42 -16.53
CA CYS A 789 -34.71 -23.91 -16.38
C CYS A 789 -35.18 -23.95 -14.91
N ARG A 790 -34.26 -24.21 -13.98
CA ARG A 790 -34.56 -24.26 -12.54
C ARG A 790 -34.80 -22.85 -11.98
N THR A 791 -34.00 -21.87 -12.40
CA THR A 791 -34.12 -20.49 -11.94
C THR A 791 -35.27 -19.76 -12.62
N ASN A 792 -35.59 -20.10 -13.87
CA ASN A 792 -36.68 -19.49 -14.61
C ASN A 792 -37.53 -20.54 -15.36
N PRO A 793 -38.74 -20.84 -14.87
CA PRO A 793 -39.68 -21.75 -15.54
C PRO A 793 -40.12 -21.30 -16.94
N ARG A 794 -39.89 -20.03 -17.32
CA ARG A 794 -40.12 -19.48 -18.67
C ARG A 794 -38.86 -19.49 -19.55
N ALA A 795 -37.77 -20.14 -19.14
CA ALA A 795 -36.54 -20.29 -19.92
C ALA A 795 -36.73 -21.24 -21.13
N VAL A 796 -37.42 -20.77 -22.15
CA VAL A 796 -37.74 -21.51 -23.39
C VAL A 796 -36.50 -22.12 -24.02
N GLY A 797 -35.43 -21.34 -24.18
CA GLY A 797 -34.16 -21.79 -24.76
C GLY A 797 -33.53 -22.94 -23.96
N GLY A 798 -33.65 -22.89 -22.63
CA GLY A 798 -33.18 -23.92 -21.72
C GLY A 798 -33.85 -25.26 -21.97
N TYR A 799 -35.19 -25.30 -21.96
CA TYR A 799 -35.93 -26.53 -22.20
C TYR A 799 -35.70 -27.06 -23.62
N PHE A 800 -35.71 -26.17 -24.61
CA PHE A 800 -35.56 -26.53 -26.01
C PHE A 800 -34.19 -27.16 -26.30
N LEU A 801 -33.10 -26.52 -25.87
CA LEU A 801 -31.74 -26.98 -26.12
C LEU A 801 -31.39 -28.23 -25.30
N ARG A 802 -31.96 -28.41 -24.11
CA ARG A 802 -31.86 -29.69 -23.38
C ARG A 802 -32.57 -30.82 -24.14
N GLY A 803 -33.71 -30.53 -24.77
CA GLY A 803 -34.39 -31.50 -25.63
C GLY A 803 -33.58 -31.86 -26.88
N TYR A 804 -32.85 -30.89 -27.45
CA TYR A 804 -31.87 -31.14 -28.52
C TYR A 804 -30.75 -32.09 -28.06
N ILE A 805 -30.18 -31.86 -26.88
CA ILE A 805 -29.12 -32.73 -26.30
C ILE A 805 -29.66 -34.15 -26.05
N ALA A 806 -30.90 -34.28 -25.55
CA ALA A 806 -31.55 -35.58 -25.37
C ALA A 806 -31.78 -36.30 -26.71
N TRP A 807 -32.22 -35.58 -27.75
CA TRP A 807 -32.37 -36.12 -29.10
C TRP A 807 -31.04 -36.60 -29.68
N LYS A 808 -29.95 -35.82 -29.51
CA LYS A 808 -28.59 -36.23 -29.91
C LYS A 808 -28.09 -37.47 -29.18
N SER A 809 -28.62 -37.74 -27.99
CA SER A 809 -28.29 -38.91 -27.17
C SER A 809 -29.24 -40.10 -27.40
N ASN A 810 -30.06 -40.07 -28.47
CA ASN A 810 -31.08 -41.07 -28.79
C ASN A 810 -32.18 -41.26 -27.72
N ASP A 811 -32.40 -40.29 -26.83
CA ASP A 811 -33.51 -40.31 -25.87
C ASP A 811 -34.75 -39.59 -26.44
N ALA A 812 -35.48 -40.32 -27.28
CA ALA A 812 -36.68 -39.80 -27.95
C ALA A 812 -37.83 -39.46 -26.98
N ALA A 813 -37.90 -40.11 -25.82
CA ALA A 813 -38.92 -39.86 -24.82
C ALA A 813 -38.67 -38.50 -24.14
N ARG A 814 -37.44 -38.29 -23.66
CA ARG A 814 -37.02 -37.04 -23.01
C ARG A 814 -37.00 -35.85 -23.96
N ALA A 815 -36.59 -36.05 -25.21
CA ALA A 815 -36.63 -35.01 -26.24
C ALA A 815 -38.07 -34.49 -26.48
N ARG A 816 -39.07 -35.38 -26.55
CA ARG A 816 -40.50 -35.01 -26.68
C ARG A 816 -41.00 -34.25 -25.46
N GLU A 817 -40.65 -34.72 -24.27
CA GLU A 817 -41.04 -34.10 -23.00
C GLU A 817 -40.52 -32.66 -22.90
N LEU A 818 -39.22 -32.45 -23.15
CA LEU A 818 -38.57 -31.14 -23.06
C LEU A 818 -39.02 -30.18 -24.17
N LEU A 819 -39.32 -30.67 -25.38
CA LEU A 819 -39.91 -29.85 -26.43
C LEU A 819 -41.32 -29.38 -26.04
N ARG A 820 -42.12 -30.24 -25.39
CA ARG A 820 -43.43 -29.83 -24.84
C ARG A 820 -43.26 -28.81 -23.71
N ALA A 821 -42.28 -29.00 -22.83
CA ALA A 821 -41.97 -28.04 -21.76
C ALA A 821 -41.56 -26.67 -22.33
N ALA A 822 -40.74 -26.63 -23.39
CA ALA A 822 -40.36 -25.39 -24.07
C ALA A 822 -41.57 -24.66 -24.67
N LYS A 823 -42.55 -25.40 -25.22
CA LYS A 823 -43.80 -24.82 -25.73
C LYS A 823 -44.69 -24.29 -24.61
N ASN A 824 -44.83 -25.02 -23.51
CA ASN A 824 -45.58 -24.57 -22.36
C ASN A 824 -44.95 -23.30 -21.75
N ALA A 825 -43.62 -23.23 -21.69
CA ALA A 825 -42.88 -22.07 -21.22
C ALA A 825 -43.08 -20.81 -22.10
N ARG A 826 -43.39 -20.98 -23.39
CA ARG A 826 -43.70 -19.87 -24.32
C ARG A 826 -45.08 -19.23 -24.10
N GLY A 827 -46.01 -19.93 -23.44
CA GLY A 827 -47.39 -19.46 -23.24
C GLY A 827 -48.27 -19.54 -24.50
N ASN A 828 -49.58 -19.34 -24.31
CA ASN A 828 -50.61 -19.53 -25.35
C ASN A 828 -50.63 -18.45 -26.44
N ASP A 829 -49.95 -17.32 -26.23
CA ASP A 829 -49.96 -16.15 -27.12
C ASP A 829 -48.84 -16.16 -28.17
N TRP A 830 -48.01 -17.21 -28.19
CA TRP A 830 -46.88 -17.31 -29.12
C TRP A 830 -47.32 -17.55 -30.57
N LYS A 831 -46.93 -16.66 -31.49
CA LYS A 831 -47.20 -16.76 -32.94
C LYS A 831 -45.88 -16.87 -33.74
N PRO A 832 -45.80 -17.77 -34.76
CA PRO A 832 -44.55 -18.06 -35.47
C PRO A 832 -44.03 -16.97 -36.44
N THR A 833 -44.80 -15.92 -36.80
CA THR A 833 -44.34 -14.83 -37.70
C THR A 833 -44.89 -13.45 -37.33
N GLY A 834 -44.05 -12.40 -37.36
CA GLY A 834 -44.46 -10.97 -37.23
C GLY A 834 -43.34 -9.99 -36.82
N THR A 835 -42.99 -9.10 -37.77
CA THR A 835 -42.19 -7.84 -37.82
C THR A 835 -41.47 -7.22 -36.60
N VAL A 836 -40.33 -6.58 -36.93
CA VAL A 836 -39.28 -6.00 -36.08
C VAL A 836 -39.46 -4.48 -35.84
N ALA A 837 -39.77 -4.07 -34.61
CA ALA A 837 -39.44 -2.76 -34.03
C ALA A 837 -39.55 -2.83 -32.49
N GLU A 838 -38.61 -2.21 -31.79
CA GLU A 838 -38.52 -2.25 -30.33
C GLU A 838 -39.57 -1.32 -29.68
N GLY A 839 -40.68 -1.89 -29.19
CA GLY A 839 -41.74 -1.13 -28.51
C GLY A 839 -43.15 -1.74 -28.56
N ASP A 840 -43.38 -2.79 -29.35
CA ASP A 840 -44.68 -3.48 -29.40
C ASP A 840 -44.81 -4.51 -28.26
N VAL A 841 -45.59 -4.18 -27.24
CA VAL A 841 -45.89 -5.05 -26.09
C VAL A 841 -46.83 -6.23 -26.43
N ARG A 842 -47.19 -6.44 -27.71
CA ARG A 842 -48.13 -7.51 -28.13
C ARG A 842 -47.52 -8.70 -28.91
N ALA A 843 -46.20 -8.80 -29.14
CA ALA A 843 -45.55 -10.08 -29.49
C ALA A 843 -44.01 -10.11 -29.28
N ARG A 844 -43.49 -11.29 -28.88
CA ARG A 844 -42.10 -11.64 -28.46
C ARG A 844 -41.59 -10.97 -27.18
N MET A 845 -42.20 -11.33 -26.06
CA MET A 845 -41.67 -11.00 -24.72
C MET A 845 -40.37 -11.75 -24.35
N TYR A 846 -39.86 -12.70 -25.16
CA TYR A 846 -38.82 -13.63 -24.68
C TYR A 846 -37.84 -14.11 -25.77
N THR A 847 -37.12 -13.18 -26.40
CA THR A 847 -35.80 -13.56 -26.95
C THR A 847 -34.75 -12.65 -26.33
N GLU A 848 -34.23 -13.11 -25.18
CA GLU A 848 -32.90 -12.74 -24.70
C GLU A 848 -31.92 -12.92 -25.86
N GLY A 849 -30.93 -12.04 -25.99
CA GLY A 849 -30.00 -12.07 -27.14
C GLY A 849 -29.36 -13.46 -27.28
N SER A 850 -29.55 -14.09 -28.45
CA SER A 850 -29.15 -15.48 -28.70
C SER A 850 -28.27 -15.58 -29.94
N VAL A 851 -27.25 -16.44 -29.89
CA VAL A 851 -26.41 -16.73 -31.07
C VAL A 851 -27.18 -17.55 -32.11
N LEU A 852 -28.29 -18.16 -31.72
CA LEU A 852 -29.18 -18.96 -32.56
C LEU A 852 -30.38 -18.16 -33.10
N SER A 853 -30.33 -16.81 -33.02
CA SER A 853 -31.43 -15.93 -33.45
C SER A 853 -31.96 -16.24 -34.85
N SER A 854 -31.11 -16.63 -35.81
CA SER A 854 -31.55 -17.03 -37.17
C SER A 854 -32.44 -18.28 -37.14
N PHE A 855 -32.06 -19.31 -36.38
CA PHE A 855 -32.87 -20.51 -36.19
C PHE A 855 -34.20 -20.16 -35.49
N TRP A 856 -34.16 -19.34 -34.44
CA TRP A 856 -35.37 -18.94 -33.72
C TRP A 856 -36.36 -18.15 -34.57
N ASN A 857 -35.88 -17.44 -35.59
CA ASN A 857 -36.71 -16.73 -36.57
C ASN A 857 -37.34 -17.67 -37.61
N GLU A 858 -36.68 -18.78 -37.92
CA GLU A 858 -37.15 -19.76 -38.92
C GLU A 858 -38.03 -20.87 -38.31
N TRP A 859 -37.95 -21.11 -37.00
CA TRP A 859 -38.72 -22.17 -36.36
C TRP A 859 -40.22 -21.85 -36.27
N ASP A 860 -41.01 -22.57 -37.07
CA ASP A 860 -42.46 -22.49 -37.19
C ASP A 860 -43.27 -23.03 -35.99
N GLY A 861 -42.59 -23.59 -34.98
CA GLY A 861 -43.23 -24.19 -33.82
C GLY A 861 -43.63 -25.65 -34.00
N SER A 862 -43.13 -26.35 -35.04
CA SER A 862 -43.40 -27.77 -35.27
C SER A 862 -43.21 -28.65 -34.01
N PRO A 863 -44.14 -29.57 -33.70
CA PRO A 863 -44.08 -30.45 -32.52
C PRO A 863 -43.20 -31.68 -32.71
N ASP A 864 -42.68 -31.95 -33.90
CA ASP A 864 -41.90 -33.16 -34.17
C ASP A 864 -40.42 -32.95 -33.81
N PRO A 865 -39.90 -33.63 -32.76
CA PRO A 865 -38.49 -33.55 -32.37
C PRO A 865 -37.54 -33.96 -33.51
N ALA A 866 -37.92 -34.95 -34.32
CA ALA A 866 -37.07 -35.47 -35.38
C ALA A 866 -36.84 -34.43 -36.48
N VAL A 867 -37.85 -33.60 -36.77
CA VAL A 867 -37.76 -32.53 -37.75
C VAL A 867 -37.06 -31.31 -37.14
N VAL A 868 -37.50 -30.84 -35.98
CA VAL A 868 -37.01 -29.57 -35.42
C VAL A 868 -35.54 -29.65 -34.96
N TYR A 869 -35.14 -30.76 -34.33
CA TYR A 869 -33.78 -30.92 -33.84
C TYR A 869 -32.79 -31.27 -34.96
N ALA A 870 -33.23 -31.93 -36.03
CA ALA A 870 -32.42 -32.09 -37.23
C ALA A 870 -32.13 -30.74 -37.93
N THR A 871 -33.12 -29.84 -37.95
CA THR A 871 -32.94 -28.47 -38.47
C THR A 871 -31.95 -27.67 -37.62
N LEU A 872 -32.05 -27.75 -36.28
CA LEU A 872 -31.08 -27.12 -35.38
C LEU A 872 -29.68 -27.74 -35.53
N ASP A 873 -29.56 -29.07 -35.62
CA ASP A 873 -28.27 -29.77 -35.82
C ASP A 873 -27.58 -29.28 -37.10
N SER A 874 -28.35 -29.11 -38.17
CA SER A 874 -27.87 -28.60 -39.45
C SER A 874 -27.44 -27.13 -39.36
N ALA A 875 -28.14 -26.30 -38.56
CA ALA A 875 -27.76 -24.91 -38.32
C ALA A 875 -26.46 -24.80 -37.51
N LEU A 876 -26.30 -25.60 -36.45
CA LEU A 876 -25.09 -25.65 -35.63
C LEU A 876 -23.88 -26.14 -36.44
N LYS A 877 -24.05 -27.20 -37.25
CA LYS A 877 -23.00 -27.72 -38.14
C LYS A 877 -22.53 -26.68 -39.16
N ARG A 878 -23.46 -25.96 -39.81
CA ARG A 878 -23.12 -24.88 -40.77
C ARG A 878 -22.33 -23.75 -40.11
N ARG A 879 -22.62 -23.41 -38.85
CA ARG A 879 -21.84 -22.43 -38.08
C ARG A 879 -20.47 -22.96 -37.67
N SER A 880 -20.38 -24.22 -37.20
CA SER A 880 -19.09 -24.84 -36.86
C SER A 880 -18.14 -24.92 -38.06
N ALA A 881 -18.66 -25.23 -39.26
CA ALA A 881 -17.88 -25.32 -40.49
C ALA A 881 -17.35 -23.96 -40.98
N ARG A 882 -17.98 -22.85 -40.60
CA ARG A 882 -17.49 -21.48 -40.84
C ARG A 882 -16.38 -21.05 -39.87
N SER A 883 -16.21 -21.75 -38.75
CA SER A 883 -15.14 -21.50 -37.75
C SER A 883 -13.87 -22.33 -38.00
N THR A 884 -13.91 -23.29 -38.93
CA THR A 884 -12.78 -24.15 -39.31
C THR A 884 -12.19 -23.82 -40.70
N ARG A 885 -12.72 -22.79 -41.35
CA ARG A 885 -12.15 -22.15 -42.55
C ARG A 885 -11.65 -20.77 -42.15
#